data_AF-A0A2D6JMX4-F1
#
_entry.id   AF-A0A2D6JMX4-F1
#
_cell.length_a   1.000
_cell.length_b   1.000
_cell.length_c   1.000
_cell.angle_alpha   90.00
_cell.angle_beta   90.00
_cell.angle_gamma   90.00
#
_symmetry.space_group_name_H-M   'P 1'
#
loop_
_entity.id
_entity.type
_entity.pdbx_description
1 polymer ?
#
loop_
_entity_poly.entity_id
_entity_poly.type
_entity_poly.pdbx_seq_one_letter_code
_entity_poly.pdbx_strand_id
1 'polypeptide(L)'
;DRIYEVPKVTVYIPAYNCIDFIEQAVESALNQTFTDLEVVICNDGSTDGTGELLDELYGEHPRVVIIHQENGGISNASNTAIRAGRGEYILQLDADDVLLPIAAESLVRVFEENKIDIGFVYGDSYLINAKNEDLGHAYSWSVYSRQRLSNGMMIHHPRMFRRRDFNRTQGFDERITNAVDFDFFLKLSELTTGYHLQMPMYLYRQHEENTSKVDKSEQDTNTHYCVRQHLERTGLSQRVLIEKDPSAPRKIITNLVEQPEDHRLDCGALFGKFGFRENIGQFRHRWELDQWISQHTSNRSQEMLGESSRFLRLGPYGSVRVADAVAGRLMKEHELSARVESKRKGKGIGYHLFVDFEGRSDKQAVEMRRRIQDEHQWKCEIIDKKMFPNIVVNPASTSELYQQFLQSESVVSSDVSDQEAYDISAFWSVRNETLLFNWKDVEVFFEMPLDWSMEHTHSDLFQLAHHILVEPWDKSAMSNWNPTRKAGWRPGLAFSGGVDSAAALCLMPEETVLGYNERTGIQGKLNHTNAFRFFEEFERRSGRPVYRVKSNHEKIRLSQGKSVGFSTDYACAVQLILLADYFGLDSIGTGMPLENSYLFHGHRYRDFSNSWFWKHYQPMFESVGLPLYQPVAGCSEIINMSIVRDAGWEGWAQSCLRSAKGGTVCGQCWKCFRKNSMLGLPFSMSNEIITFLGKEPIKQAASTLYSIQRGGVSSDGKDIRTEFPLIHSLLDMDFSFLDHHYAPALKLLPEKYRHFTTTRLKGYVEKMTSPEVASMKGINLYPNS
;
A
#
# COMPACT_ATOMS: atom_id res chain seq x y z
N ASP A 1 -23.18 30.51 -6.67
CA ASP A 1 -22.85 29.48 -7.67
C ASP A 1 -22.08 30.10 -8.82
N ARG A 2 -21.12 29.39 -9.41
CA ARG A 2 -20.36 29.89 -10.58
C ARG A 2 -20.98 29.30 -11.85
N ILE A 3 -21.16 30.14 -12.86
CA ILE A 3 -21.58 29.74 -14.20
C ILE A 3 -20.37 29.93 -15.11
N TYR A 4 -20.07 28.92 -15.92
CA TYR A 4 -18.89 28.87 -16.79
C TYR A 4 -19.34 29.02 -18.25
N GLU A 5 -18.69 29.89 -19.03
CA GLU A 5 -19.05 30.12 -20.45
C GLU A 5 -18.87 28.85 -21.30
N VAL A 6 -17.81 28.10 -20.99
CA VAL A 6 -17.56 26.74 -21.47
C VAL A 6 -17.30 25.88 -20.23
N PRO A 7 -18.24 25.01 -19.82
CA PRO A 7 -18.05 24.14 -18.66
C PRO A 7 -17.01 23.06 -18.94
N LYS A 8 -16.40 22.49 -17.90
CA LYS A 8 -15.46 21.37 -18.04
C LYS A 8 -16.18 20.03 -18.27
N VAL A 9 -17.36 19.83 -17.67
CA VAL A 9 -18.18 18.61 -17.81
C VAL A 9 -19.58 18.93 -18.40
N THR A 10 -20.03 18.13 -19.37
CA THR A 10 -21.45 18.01 -19.73
C THR A 10 -21.99 16.72 -19.10
N VAL A 11 -22.99 16.82 -18.22
CA VAL A 11 -23.82 15.66 -17.85
C VAL A 11 -24.96 15.57 -18.88
N TYR A 12 -25.10 14.45 -19.58
CA TYR A 12 -26.19 14.27 -20.54
C TYR A 12 -27.23 13.29 -20.01
N ILE A 13 -28.51 13.61 -20.22
CA ILE A 13 -29.67 12.83 -19.75
C ILE A 13 -30.63 12.61 -20.93
N PRO A 14 -30.75 11.39 -21.48
CA PRO A 14 -31.82 11.04 -22.40
C PRO A 14 -33.09 10.73 -21.58
N ALA A 15 -34.15 11.52 -21.77
CA ALA A 15 -35.38 11.46 -20.99
C ALA A 15 -36.57 11.02 -21.86
N TYR A 16 -37.24 9.94 -21.48
CA TYR A 16 -38.49 9.49 -22.10
C TYR A 16 -39.39 8.86 -21.05
N ASN A 17 -40.59 9.42 -20.85
CA ASN A 17 -41.61 8.95 -19.89
C ASN A 17 -41.01 8.60 -18.51
N CYS A 18 -40.47 9.61 -17.82
CA CYS A 18 -39.69 9.44 -16.60
C CYS A 18 -40.06 10.45 -15.49
N ILE A 19 -41.30 10.95 -15.50
CA ILE A 19 -41.78 12.02 -14.60
C ILE A 19 -41.54 11.72 -13.11
N ASP A 20 -41.65 10.45 -12.69
CA ASP A 20 -41.46 10.01 -11.29
C ASP A 20 -39.99 10.11 -10.79
N PHE A 21 -39.01 10.23 -11.70
CA PHE A 21 -37.59 10.13 -11.37
C PHE A 21 -36.72 11.28 -11.90
N ILE A 22 -37.14 11.96 -12.97
CA ILE A 22 -36.33 12.96 -13.68
C ILE A 22 -35.83 14.10 -12.78
N GLU A 23 -36.64 14.55 -11.82
CA GLU A 23 -36.24 15.58 -10.84
C GLU A 23 -35.03 15.13 -10.02
N GLN A 24 -35.03 13.90 -9.51
CA GLN A 24 -33.93 13.33 -8.73
C GLN A 24 -32.66 13.17 -9.57
N ALA A 25 -32.80 12.79 -10.85
CA ALA A 25 -31.67 12.69 -11.77
C ALA A 25 -31.02 14.08 -11.98
N VAL A 26 -31.80 15.09 -12.37
CA VAL A 26 -31.31 16.45 -12.62
C VAL A 26 -30.68 17.07 -11.37
N GLU A 27 -31.35 17.00 -10.22
CA GLU A 27 -30.80 17.48 -8.95
C GLU A 27 -29.49 16.76 -8.57
N SER A 28 -29.37 15.45 -8.83
CA SER A 28 -28.12 14.72 -8.54
C SER A 28 -26.93 15.20 -9.38
N ALA A 29 -27.19 15.66 -10.61
CA ALA A 29 -26.19 16.23 -11.50
C ALA A 29 -25.85 17.69 -11.11
N LEU A 30 -26.84 18.48 -10.70
CA LEU A 30 -26.62 19.86 -10.27
C LEU A 30 -25.84 19.97 -8.95
N ASN A 31 -26.11 19.06 -8.00
CA ASN A 31 -25.54 19.01 -6.65
C ASN A 31 -24.22 18.20 -6.53
N GLN A 32 -23.45 18.11 -7.61
CA GLN A 32 -22.09 17.56 -7.57
C GLN A 32 -21.10 18.49 -6.85
N THR A 33 -20.09 17.92 -6.18
CA THR A 33 -18.97 18.68 -5.60
C THR A 33 -18.15 19.41 -6.67
N PHE A 34 -18.10 18.85 -7.88
CA PHE A 34 -17.51 19.48 -9.05
C PHE A 34 -18.51 20.45 -9.72
N THR A 35 -18.35 21.75 -9.46
CA THR A 35 -19.32 22.77 -9.90
C THR A 35 -19.14 23.25 -11.35
N ASP A 36 -18.01 22.95 -11.99
CA ASP A 36 -17.71 23.31 -13.38
C ASP A 36 -18.37 22.32 -14.38
N LEU A 37 -19.70 22.28 -14.34
CA LEU A 37 -20.52 21.44 -15.20
C LEU A 37 -21.84 22.09 -15.62
N GLU A 38 -22.36 21.64 -16.76
CA GLU A 38 -23.73 21.81 -17.24
C GLU A 38 -24.47 20.46 -17.30
N VAL A 39 -25.79 20.51 -17.33
CA VAL A 39 -26.69 19.36 -17.53
C VAL A 39 -27.46 19.59 -18.83
N VAL A 40 -27.44 18.62 -19.75
CA VAL A 40 -28.14 18.69 -21.03
C VAL A 40 -29.12 17.53 -21.13
N ILE A 41 -30.40 17.88 -21.23
CA ILE A 41 -31.52 16.95 -21.15
C ILE A 41 -32.20 16.91 -22.52
N CYS A 42 -32.33 15.72 -23.10
CA CYS A 42 -33.09 15.54 -24.33
C CYS A 42 -34.38 14.79 -23.99
N ASN A 43 -35.50 15.52 -23.96
CA ASN A 43 -36.84 14.95 -23.88
C ASN A 43 -37.22 14.37 -25.24
N ASP A 44 -37.19 13.04 -25.33
CA ASP A 44 -37.38 12.23 -26.52
C ASP A 44 -38.87 11.98 -26.82
N GLY A 45 -39.68 13.04 -26.78
CA GLY A 45 -41.12 12.98 -27.06
C GLY A 45 -41.94 12.31 -25.97
N SER A 46 -41.63 12.58 -24.68
CA SER A 46 -42.42 12.06 -23.55
C SER A 46 -43.89 12.49 -23.60
N THR A 47 -44.77 11.65 -23.07
CA THR A 47 -46.24 11.81 -23.09
C THR A 47 -46.88 11.81 -21.69
N ASP A 48 -46.06 11.71 -20.64
CA ASP A 48 -46.47 11.55 -19.24
C ASP A 48 -46.45 12.86 -18.41
N GLY A 49 -45.98 13.96 -19.00
CA GLY A 49 -45.74 15.24 -18.31
C GLY A 49 -44.26 15.53 -18.00
N THR A 50 -43.33 14.63 -18.36
CA THR A 50 -41.87 14.84 -18.16
C THR A 50 -41.39 16.16 -18.77
N GLY A 51 -41.86 16.52 -19.96
CA GLY A 51 -41.42 17.72 -20.68
C GLY A 51 -41.85 19.00 -19.98
N GLU A 52 -43.13 19.06 -19.61
CA GLU A 52 -43.73 20.18 -18.89
C GLU A 52 -43.08 20.38 -17.51
N LEU A 53 -42.78 19.29 -16.79
CA LEU A 53 -42.08 19.35 -15.50
C LEU A 53 -40.64 19.87 -15.65
N LEU A 54 -39.93 19.46 -16.70
CA LEU A 54 -38.58 19.94 -17.01
C LEU A 54 -38.58 21.45 -17.30
N ASP A 55 -39.52 21.91 -18.14
CA ASP A 55 -39.65 23.34 -18.47
C ASP A 55 -40.03 24.17 -17.23
N GLU A 56 -40.94 23.68 -16.38
CA GLU A 56 -41.37 24.35 -15.14
C GLU A 56 -40.23 24.50 -14.13
N LEU A 57 -39.47 23.42 -13.87
CA LEU A 57 -38.44 23.41 -12.83
C LEU A 57 -37.10 24.00 -13.30
N TYR A 58 -36.72 23.76 -14.56
CA TYR A 58 -35.35 24.02 -15.03
C TYR A 58 -35.24 24.87 -16.32
N GLY A 59 -36.35 25.30 -16.94
CA GLY A 59 -36.33 26.07 -18.19
C GLY A 59 -35.53 27.37 -18.13
N GLU A 60 -35.47 28.00 -16.96
CA GLU A 60 -34.68 29.23 -16.70
C GLU A 60 -33.37 28.95 -15.92
N HIS A 61 -33.01 27.69 -15.67
CA HIS A 61 -31.86 27.35 -14.83
C HIS A 61 -30.52 27.47 -15.60
N PRO A 62 -29.56 28.30 -15.17
CA PRO A 62 -28.42 28.72 -16.00
C PRO A 62 -27.36 27.65 -16.30
N ARG A 63 -27.49 26.45 -15.69
CA ARG A 63 -26.64 25.28 -15.96
C ARG A 63 -27.39 24.13 -16.63
N VAL A 64 -28.68 24.29 -16.93
CA VAL A 64 -29.49 23.25 -17.60
C VAL A 64 -29.81 23.69 -19.02
N VAL A 65 -29.79 22.75 -19.96
CA VAL A 65 -30.26 22.93 -21.33
C VAL A 65 -31.26 21.82 -21.63
N ILE A 66 -32.50 22.17 -21.95
CA ILE A 66 -33.56 21.23 -22.30
C ILE A 66 -33.75 21.26 -23.81
N ILE A 67 -33.90 20.09 -24.41
CA ILE A 67 -34.17 19.91 -25.83
C ILE A 67 -35.37 18.98 -25.96
N HIS A 68 -36.40 19.42 -26.68
CA HIS A 68 -37.57 18.61 -27.00
C HIS A 68 -37.49 18.15 -28.46
N GLN A 69 -37.73 16.87 -28.70
CA GLN A 69 -37.78 16.27 -30.04
C GLN A 69 -38.93 15.24 -30.14
N GLU A 70 -39.26 14.82 -31.36
CA GLU A 70 -40.08 13.61 -31.55
C GLU A 70 -39.27 12.36 -31.15
N ASN A 71 -39.95 11.33 -30.64
CA ASN A 71 -39.29 10.11 -30.14
C ASN A 71 -38.44 9.42 -31.22
N GLY A 72 -37.13 9.49 -31.06
CA GLY A 72 -36.11 8.84 -31.89
C GLY A 72 -35.39 7.68 -31.20
N GLY A 73 -35.72 7.39 -29.94
CA GLY A 73 -35.08 6.38 -29.10
C GLY A 73 -33.80 6.86 -28.42
N ILE A 74 -33.41 6.13 -27.36
CA ILE A 74 -32.31 6.49 -26.45
C ILE A 74 -31.00 6.85 -27.14
N SER A 75 -30.63 6.20 -28.25
CA SER A 75 -29.44 6.52 -29.05
C SER A 75 -29.51 7.94 -29.64
N ASN A 76 -30.66 8.29 -30.24
CA ASN A 76 -30.86 9.58 -30.88
C ASN A 76 -30.91 10.69 -29.82
N ALA A 77 -31.67 10.49 -28.74
CA ALA A 77 -31.72 11.41 -27.60
C ALA A 77 -30.33 11.65 -26.97
N SER A 78 -29.56 10.57 -26.75
CA SER A 78 -28.19 10.65 -26.22
C SER A 78 -27.26 11.42 -27.17
N ASN A 79 -27.31 11.12 -28.47
CA ASN A 79 -26.54 11.84 -29.48
C ASN A 79 -26.95 13.33 -29.53
N THR A 80 -28.23 13.67 -29.45
CA THR A 80 -28.74 15.04 -29.43
C THR A 80 -28.25 15.81 -28.21
N ALA A 81 -28.40 15.25 -27.01
CA ALA A 81 -27.90 15.87 -25.78
C ALA A 81 -26.38 16.10 -25.80
N ILE A 82 -25.59 15.10 -26.22
CA ILE A 82 -24.12 15.25 -26.30
C ILE A 82 -23.72 16.29 -27.33
N ARG A 83 -24.38 16.34 -28.51
CA ARG A 83 -24.10 17.33 -29.57
C ARG A 83 -24.37 18.77 -29.12
N ALA A 84 -25.37 19.00 -28.28
CA ALA A 84 -25.70 20.32 -27.76
C ALA A 84 -24.82 20.76 -26.57
N GLY A 85 -24.31 19.81 -25.78
CA GLY A 85 -23.33 20.11 -24.74
C GLY A 85 -22.02 20.66 -25.27
N ARG A 86 -21.28 21.35 -24.39
CA ARG A 86 -20.05 22.09 -24.66
C ARG A 86 -18.82 21.53 -23.92
N GLY A 87 -19.03 20.77 -22.85
CA GLY A 87 -17.97 20.33 -21.93
C GLY A 87 -16.95 19.36 -22.51
N GLU A 88 -15.70 19.44 -22.03
CA GLU A 88 -14.59 18.58 -22.46
C GLU A 88 -14.84 17.10 -22.12
N TYR A 89 -15.38 16.85 -20.92
CA TYR A 89 -15.78 15.54 -20.44
C TYR A 89 -17.29 15.38 -20.51
N ILE A 90 -17.73 14.21 -20.95
CA ILE A 90 -19.14 13.83 -21.07
C ILE A 90 -19.43 12.79 -19.99
N LEU A 91 -20.34 13.08 -19.07
CA LEU A 91 -20.82 12.16 -18.04
C LEU A 91 -22.23 11.68 -18.40
N GLN A 92 -22.44 10.37 -18.44
CA GLN A 92 -23.77 9.79 -18.61
C GLN A 92 -24.51 9.73 -17.28
N LEU A 93 -25.78 10.15 -17.31
CA LEU A 93 -26.78 9.86 -16.29
C LEU A 93 -28.09 9.47 -16.99
N ASP A 94 -28.64 8.30 -16.67
CA ASP A 94 -29.93 7.88 -17.20
C ASP A 94 -31.06 8.54 -16.35
N ALA A 95 -32.21 8.82 -16.98
CA ALA A 95 -33.24 9.69 -16.38
C ALA A 95 -33.95 9.09 -15.14
N ASP A 96 -33.82 7.79 -14.90
CA ASP A 96 -34.32 7.07 -13.73
C ASP A 96 -33.28 6.89 -12.61
N ASP A 97 -32.03 7.31 -12.80
CA ASP A 97 -30.91 7.04 -11.90
C ASP A 97 -30.43 8.28 -11.11
N VAL A 98 -29.46 8.10 -10.21
CA VAL A 98 -28.94 9.16 -9.34
C VAL A 98 -27.41 9.12 -9.26
N LEU A 99 -26.74 10.25 -9.51
CA LEU A 99 -25.30 10.43 -9.23
C LEU A 99 -25.05 10.65 -7.72
N LEU A 100 -24.02 10.02 -7.16
CA LEU A 100 -23.52 10.41 -5.84
C LEU A 100 -22.74 11.74 -5.95
N PRO A 101 -22.72 12.61 -4.91
CA PRO A 101 -22.18 13.98 -5.04
C PRO A 101 -20.72 14.09 -5.51
N ILE A 102 -19.90 13.07 -5.29
CA ILE A 102 -18.47 13.03 -5.64
C ILE A 102 -18.18 12.48 -7.04
N ALA A 103 -19.20 12.07 -7.81
CA ALA A 103 -19.02 11.30 -9.04
C ALA A 103 -18.25 12.08 -10.11
N ALA A 104 -18.69 13.30 -10.42
CA ALA A 104 -18.04 14.15 -11.43
C ALA A 104 -16.60 14.51 -11.02
N GLU A 105 -16.37 14.89 -9.75
CA GLU A 105 -15.03 15.22 -9.23
C GLU A 105 -14.07 14.03 -9.35
N SER A 106 -14.50 12.85 -8.90
CA SER A 106 -13.69 11.64 -8.89
C SER A 106 -13.34 11.17 -10.30
N LEU A 107 -14.29 11.25 -11.24
CA LEU A 107 -14.07 10.84 -12.63
C LEU A 107 -13.17 11.84 -13.38
N VAL A 108 -13.37 13.16 -13.21
CA VAL A 108 -12.49 14.20 -13.77
C VAL A 108 -11.07 14.05 -13.24
N ARG A 109 -10.91 13.83 -11.93
CA ARG A 109 -9.60 13.64 -11.29
C ARG A 109 -8.80 12.49 -11.90
N VAL A 110 -9.46 11.39 -12.30
CA VAL A 110 -8.80 10.28 -13.01
C VAL A 110 -8.28 10.70 -14.39
N PHE A 111 -8.95 11.60 -15.10
CA PHE A 111 -8.43 12.12 -16.39
C PHE A 111 -7.27 13.11 -16.23
N GLU A 112 -7.25 13.91 -15.16
CA GLU A 112 -6.26 14.97 -14.95
C GLU A 112 -4.98 14.46 -14.23
N GLU A 113 -5.08 13.42 -13.38
CA GLU A 113 -3.93 12.88 -12.61
C GLU A 113 -3.20 11.70 -13.29
N ASN A 114 -3.78 11.06 -14.32
CA ASN A 114 -3.15 9.92 -14.98
C ASN A 114 -2.05 10.33 -15.97
N LYS A 115 -0.89 9.66 -15.89
CA LYS A 115 0.21 9.81 -16.86
C LYS A 115 -0.03 9.12 -18.22
N ILE A 116 -1.15 8.41 -18.36
CA ILE A 116 -1.55 7.69 -19.59
C ILE A 116 -2.74 8.42 -20.19
N ASP A 117 -2.72 8.67 -21.50
CA ASP A 117 -3.83 9.30 -22.21
C ASP A 117 -5.04 8.35 -22.32
N ILE A 118 -5.97 8.50 -21.37
CA ILE A 118 -7.21 7.72 -21.28
C ILE A 118 -8.37 8.50 -21.93
N GLY A 119 -9.21 7.79 -22.69
CA GLY A 119 -10.37 8.39 -23.36
C GLY A 119 -11.69 8.19 -22.64
N PHE A 120 -11.78 7.24 -21.71
CA PHE A 120 -12.95 7.04 -20.85
C PHE A 120 -12.59 6.50 -19.46
N VAL A 121 -13.41 6.84 -18.47
CA VAL A 121 -13.36 6.36 -17.09
C VAL A 121 -14.75 5.88 -16.71
N TYR A 122 -14.83 4.76 -16.00
CA TYR A 122 -16.08 4.30 -15.40
C TYR A 122 -15.86 3.84 -13.96
N GLY A 123 -16.94 3.74 -13.18
CA GLY A 123 -16.88 3.27 -11.80
C GLY A 123 -17.88 2.18 -11.47
N ASP A 124 -18.17 2.04 -10.17
CA ASP A 124 -19.15 1.10 -9.64
C ASP A 124 -20.49 1.79 -9.34
N SER A 125 -21.54 0.98 -9.20
CA SER A 125 -22.88 1.41 -8.78
C SER A 125 -23.38 0.64 -7.57
N TYR A 126 -24.20 1.30 -6.74
CA TYR A 126 -25.20 0.62 -5.91
C TYR A 126 -26.47 0.36 -6.71
N LEU A 127 -27.25 -0.63 -6.30
CA LEU A 127 -28.59 -0.91 -6.81
C LEU A 127 -29.60 -0.32 -5.84
N ILE A 128 -30.61 0.38 -6.36
CA ILE A 128 -31.75 0.86 -5.57
C ILE A 128 -33.07 0.43 -6.23
N ASN A 129 -34.16 0.38 -5.47
CA ASN A 129 -35.50 0.18 -6.07
C ASN A 129 -36.21 1.51 -6.40
N ALA A 130 -37.43 1.43 -6.91
CA ALA A 130 -38.28 2.59 -7.20
C ALA A 130 -38.51 3.54 -6.00
N LYS A 131 -38.29 3.09 -4.76
CA LYS A 131 -38.45 3.87 -3.52
C LYS A 131 -37.14 4.37 -2.91
N ASN A 132 -36.03 4.32 -3.65
CA ASN A 132 -34.67 4.62 -3.17
C ASN A 132 -34.15 3.67 -2.07
N GLU A 133 -34.74 2.48 -1.90
CA GLU A 133 -34.26 1.48 -0.93
C GLU A 133 -33.07 0.70 -1.52
N ASP A 134 -32.00 0.54 -0.74
CA ASP A 134 -30.76 -0.17 -1.12
C ASP A 134 -30.99 -1.66 -1.38
N LEU A 135 -30.54 -2.13 -2.55
CA LEU A 135 -30.56 -3.52 -2.99
C LEU A 135 -29.14 -4.15 -3.02
N GLY A 136 -28.11 -3.42 -2.61
CA GLY A 136 -26.72 -3.84 -2.56
C GLY A 136 -25.88 -3.32 -3.73
N HIS A 137 -24.73 -3.96 -3.98
CA HIS A 137 -23.83 -3.56 -5.06
C HIS A 137 -24.26 -4.11 -6.42
N ALA A 138 -24.11 -3.31 -7.48
CA ALA A 138 -24.20 -3.78 -8.85
C ALA A 138 -23.04 -4.72 -9.19
N TYR A 139 -23.19 -5.48 -10.28
CA TYR A 139 -22.09 -6.28 -10.82
C TYR A 139 -20.96 -5.37 -11.33
N SER A 140 -19.72 -5.73 -11.01
CA SER A 140 -18.51 -5.02 -11.43
C SER A 140 -17.42 -5.99 -11.86
N TRP A 141 -16.61 -5.56 -12.83
CA TRP A 141 -15.46 -6.31 -13.34
C TRP A 141 -14.17 -5.56 -13.03
N SER A 142 -13.23 -6.22 -12.35
CA SER A 142 -12.13 -5.55 -11.64
C SER A 142 -11.25 -4.65 -12.51
N VAL A 143 -10.84 -5.07 -13.70
CA VAL A 143 -9.90 -4.31 -14.55
C VAL A 143 -10.41 -4.24 -15.99
N TYR A 144 -10.38 -3.04 -16.56
CA TYR A 144 -10.70 -2.80 -17.97
C TYR A 144 -9.82 -3.66 -18.90
N SER A 145 -10.44 -4.29 -19.89
CA SER A 145 -9.74 -5.05 -20.94
C SER A 145 -10.53 -4.98 -22.25
N ARG A 146 -9.86 -4.52 -23.30
CA ARG A 146 -10.40 -4.47 -24.67
C ARG A 146 -10.87 -5.85 -25.16
N GLN A 147 -10.11 -6.90 -24.85
CA GLN A 147 -10.43 -8.29 -25.22
C GLN A 147 -11.62 -8.87 -24.44
N ARG A 148 -11.83 -8.44 -23.19
CA ARG A 148 -13.02 -8.86 -22.43
C ARG A 148 -14.24 -8.04 -22.85
N LEU A 149 -14.07 -6.77 -23.23
CA LEU A 149 -15.12 -5.94 -23.81
C LEU A 149 -15.61 -6.49 -25.16
N SER A 150 -14.71 -6.89 -26.07
CA SER A 150 -15.12 -7.54 -27.34
C SER A 150 -15.95 -8.82 -27.15
N ASN A 151 -15.93 -9.41 -25.95
CA ASN A 151 -16.69 -10.60 -25.57
C ASN A 151 -17.92 -10.28 -24.68
N GLY A 152 -18.28 -9.00 -24.53
CA GLY A 152 -19.47 -8.54 -23.82
C GLY A 152 -19.22 -7.37 -22.87
N MET A 153 -20.27 -6.59 -22.60
CA MET A 153 -20.21 -5.36 -21.82
C MET A 153 -19.59 -5.55 -20.42
N MET A 154 -18.73 -4.60 -20.04
CA MET A 154 -18.05 -4.52 -18.74
C MET A 154 -17.97 -3.09 -18.17
N ILE A 155 -18.41 -2.09 -18.94
CA ILE A 155 -18.31 -0.66 -18.61
C ILE A 155 -19.66 -0.25 -18.02
N HIS A 156 -19.76 -0.36 -16.71
CA HIS A 156 -20.97 -0.08 -15.93
C HIS A 156 -21.00 1.39 -15.45
N HIS A 157 -22.09 1.82 -14.82
CA HIS A 157 -22.25 3.20 -14.36
C HIS A 157 -21.43 3.52 -13.10
N PRO A 158 -21.00 4.77 -12.89
CA PRO A 158 -21.12 5.91 -13.81
C PRO A 158 -20.10 5.84 -14.96
N ARG A 159 -20.38 6.53 -16.07
CA ARG A 159 -19.56 6.49 -17.30
C ARG A 159 -19.19 7.89 -17.76
N MET A 160 -17.90 8.22 -17.79
CA MET A 160 -17.38 9.49 -18.31
C MET A 160 -16.40 9.29 -19.46
N PHE A 161 -16.49 10.09 -20.52
CA PHE A 161 -15.60 10.00 -21.68
C PHE A 161 -15.24 11.37 -22.26
N ARG A 162 -14.10 11.45 -22.96
CA ARG A 162 -13.65 12.71 -23.59
C ARG A 162 -14.47 13.03 -24.83
N ARG A 163 -14.97 14.26 -24.94
CA ARG A 163 -15.69 14.77 -26.14
C ARG A 163 -14.88 14.60 -27.42
N ARG A 164 -13.56 14.83 -27.37
CA ARG A 164 -12.66 14.64 -28.53
C ARG A 164 -12.68 13.21 -29.07
N ASP A 165 -12.87 12.23 -28.19
CA ASP A 165 -12.82 10.80 -28.54
C ASP A 165 -14.20 10.29 -28.96
N PHE A 166 -15.28 10.82 -28.37
CA PHE A 166 -16.65 10.68 -28.91
C PHE A 166 -16.71 11.19 -30.36
N ASN A 167 -16.19 12.39 -30.64
CA ASN A 167 -16.17 13.02 -31.98
C ASN A 167 -15.33 12.25 -33.04
N ARG A 168 -14.51 11.29 -32.62
CA ARG A 168 -13.75 10.40 -33.50
C ARG A 168 -14.49 9.08 -33.81
N THR A 169 -15.63 8.85 -33.15
CA THR A 169 -16.56 7.76 -33.44
C THR A 169 -17.76 8.26 -34.27
N GLN A 170 -18.68 7.36 -34.61
CA GLN A 170 -19.97 7.70 -35.23
C GLN A 170 -21.06 8.04 -34.19
N GLY A 171 -20.71 8.26 -32.91
CA GLY A 171 -21.66 8.39 -31.82
C GLY A 171 -22.37 7.07 -31.48
N PHE A 172 -23.49 7.17 -30.76
CA PHE A 172 -24.39 6.06 -30.50
C PHE A 172 -25.10 5.60 -31.78
N ASP A 173 -25.32 4.30 -31.93
CA ASP A 173 -25.98 3.75 -33.10
C ASP A 173 -27.51 3.85 -32.99
N GLU A 174 -28.10 4.73 -33.79
CA GLU A 174 -29.54 5.01 -33.83
C GLU A 174 -30.36 3.89 -34.50
N ARG A 175 -29.72 2.81 -34.97
CA ARG A 175 -30.36 1.63 -35.57
C ARG A 175 -30.68 0.52 -34.57
N ILE A 176 -30.18 0.61 -33.34
CA ILE A 176 -30.40 -0.38 -32.28
C ILE A 176 -31.14 0.25 -31.08
N THR A 177 -32.12 -0.48 -30.56
CA THR A 177 -33.01 -0.10 -29.45
C THR A 177 -32.39 -0.34 -28.07
N ASN A 178 -31.37 -1.19 -28.00
CA ASN A 178 -30.69 -1.63 -26.78
C ASN A 178 -29.25 -2.07 -27.10
N ALA A 179 -28.42 -2.30 -26.08
CA ALA A 179 -26.96 -2.49 -26.21
C ALA A 179 -26.23 -1.29 -26.87
N VAL A 180 -26.87 -0.12 -26.86
CA VAL A 180 -26.41 1.18 -27.36
C VAL A 180 -25.10 1.61 -26.71
N ASP A 181 -25.02 1.44 -25.39
CA ASP A 181 -23.82 1.66 -24.59
C ASP A 181 -22.68 0.71 -25.01
N PHE A 182 -23.00 -0.56 -25.24
CA PHE A 182 -22.02 -1.57 -25.61
C PHE A 182 -21.37 -1.31 -26.98
N ASP A 183 -22.14 -0.96 -28.02
CA ASP A 183 -21.58 -0.54 -29.31
C ASP A 183 -20.69 0.71 -29.17
N PHE A 184 -21.16 1.73 -28.45
CA PHE A 184 -20.40 2.96 -28.28
C PHE A 184 -19.05 2.74 -27.57
N PHE A 185 -19.02 1.94 -26.51
CA PHE A 185 -17.75 1.63 -25.85
C PHE A 185 -16.86 0.70 -26.67
N LEU A 186 -17.40 -0.16 -27.54
CA LEU A 186 -16.59 -0.87 -28.54
C LEU A 186 -15.92 0.13 -29.51
N LYS A 187 -16.69 1.08 -30.08
CA LYS A 187 -16.17 2.16 -30.95
C LYS A 187 -15.07 2.98 -30.24
N LEU A 188 -15.27 3.39 -28.99
CA LEU A 188 -14.23 4.07 -28.21
C LEU A 188 -13.00 3.18 -27.99
N SER A 189 -13.20 1.89 -27.67
CA SER A 189 -12.09 0.96 -27.42
C SER A 189 -11.19 0.73 -28.63
N GLU A 190 -11.69 0.95 -29.85
CA GLU A 190 -10.89 0.92 -31.08
C GLU A 190 -9.86 2.06 -31.14
N LEU A 191 -10.17 3.20 -30.50
CA LEU A 191 -9.41 4.45 -30.58
C LEU A 191 -8.52 4.74 -29.36
N THR A 192 -8.90 4.26 -28.17
CA THR A 192 -8.29 4.67 -26.90
C THR A 192 -8.31 3.54 -25.86
N THR A 193 -7.81 3.83 -24.65
CA THR A 193 -7.95 2.95 -23.47
C THR A 193 -8.87 3.59 -22.43
N GLY A 194 -9.45 2.73 -21.60
CA GLY A 194 -10.27 3.13 -20.45
C GLY A 194 -9.58 2.88 -19.12
N TYR A 195 -10.09 3.51 -18.07
CA TYR A 195 -9.75 3.23 -16.68
C TYR A 195 -11.00 2.84 -15.87
N HIS A 196 -10.86 1.88 -14.97
CA HIS A 196 -11.91 1.49 -14.04
C HIS A 196 -11.58 1.98 -12.63
N LEU A 197 -12.34 2.96 -12.14
CA LEU A 197 -12.25 3.45 -10.78
C LEU A 197 -13.18 2.61 -9.88
N GLN A 198 -12.62 1.65 -9.15
CA GLN A 198 -13.36 0.75 -8.22
C GLN A 198 -13.92 1.50 -7.00
N MET A 199 -14.89 2.39 -7.23
CA MET A 199 -15.57 3.21 -6.25
C MET A 199 -17.04 3.35 -6.66
N PRO A 200 -18.00 3.06 -5.77
CA PRO A 200 -19.40 3.26 -6.08
C PRO A 200 -19.75 4.75 -6.04
N MET A 201 -20.28 5.25 -7.16
CA MET A 201 -20.52 6.68 -7.40
C MET A 201 -21.90 6.97 -8.03
N TYR A 202 -22.74 5.95 -8.15
CA TYR A 202 -23.99 5.98 -8.90
C TYR A 202 -24.99 5.04 -8.24
N LEU A 203 -26.27 5.42 -8.22
CA LEU A 203 -27.37 4.57 -7.74
C LEU A 203 -28.21 4.17 -8.96
N TYR A 204 -28.11 2.90 -9.33
CA TYR A 204 -28.79 2.32 -10.48
C TYR A 204 -30.16 1.76 -10.06
N ARG A 205 -31.24 2.29 -10.62
CA ARG A 205 -32.61 2.00 -10.21
C ARG A 205 -33.18 0.77 -10.89
N GLN A 206 -33.82 -0.08 -10.10
CA GLN A 206 -34.57 -1.24 -10.57
C GLN A 206 -36.08 -1.08 -10.28
N HIS A 207 -36.84 -0.94 -11.36
CA HIS A 207 -38.31 -0.89 -11.42
C HIS A 207 -38.81 -1.87 -12.51
N GLU A 208 -40.09 -1.84 -12.86
CA GLU A 208 -40.66 -2.81 -13.82
C GLU A 208 -40.44 -2.39 -15.28
N GLU A 209 -40.20 -1.11 -15.53
CA GLU A 209 -40.15 -0.52 -16.88
C GLU A 209 -38.71 -0.41 -17.44
N ASN A 210 -37.67 -0.78 -16.66
CA ASN A 210 -36.29 -0.81 -17.17
C ASN A 210 -36.19 -1.65 -18.45
N THR A 211 -35.68 -1.05 -19.53
CA THR A 211 -35.52 -1.64 -20.87
C THR A 211 -34.79 -3.00 -20.86
N SER A 212 -33.91 -3.21 -19.88
CA SER A 212 -33.15 -4.46 -19.67
C SER A 212 -33.99 -5.68 -19.25
N LYS A 213 -35.26 -5.48 -18.86
CA LYS A 213 -36.21 -6.56 -18.51
C LYS A 213 -37.21 -6.89 -19.63
N VAL A 214 -37.49 -5.93 -20.52
CA VAL A 214 -38.66 -5.98 -21.41
C VAL A 214 -38.45 -6.83 -22.67
N ASP A 215 -37.30 -6.73 -23.36
CA ASP A 215 -36.98 -7.61 -24.50
C ASP A 215 -35.55 -8.18 -24.48
N LYS A 216 -35.43 -9.43 -24.02
CA LYS A 216 -34.15 -10.15 -23.96
C LYS A 216 -33.71 -10.71 -25.32
N SER A 217 -34.63 -11.01 -26.24
CA SER A 217 -34.28 -11.65 -27.52
C SER A 217 -33.72 -10.65 -28.52
N GLU A 218 -34.24 -9.43 -28.48
CA GLU A 218 -33.69 -8.31 -29.25
C GLU A 218 -32.30 -7.93 -28.72
N GLN A 219 -32.14 -7.87 -27.38
CA GLN A 219 -30.86 -7.57 -26.73
C GLN A 219 -29.73 -8.53 -27.11
N ASP A 220 -30.01 -9.83 -27.21
CA ASP A 220 -29.01 -10.79 -27.68
C ASP A 220 -28.67 -10.56 -29.15
N THR A 221 -29.65 -10.21 -29.99
CA THR A 221 -29.43 -9.93 -31.43
C THR A 221 -28.57 -8.69 -31.63
N ASN A 222 -28.87 -7.60 -30.93
CA ASN A 222 -28.10 -6.36 -30.99
C ASN A 222 -26.68 -6.54 -30.42
N THR A 223 -26.50 -7.32 -29.35
CA THR A 223 -25.15 -7.65 -28.81
C THR A 223 -24.24 -8.30 -29.88
N HIS A 224 -24.75 -9.24 -30.69
CA HIS A 224 -23.99 -9.82 -31.81
C HIS A 224 -23.72 -8.84 -32.95
N TYR A 225 -24.68 -7.95 -33.22
CA TYR A 225 -24.51 -6.90 -34.22
C TYR A 225 -23.33 -5.99 -33.86
N CYS A 226 -23.28 -5.51 -32.61
CA CYS A 226 -22.19 -4.67 -32.09
C CYS A 226 -20.80 -5.30 -32.31
N VAL A 227 -20.63 -6.58 -31.94
CA VAL A 227 -19.34 -7.26 -32.07
C VAL A 227 -18.97 -7.56 -33.52
N ARG A 228 -19.95 -7.88 -34.39
CA ARG A 228 -19.68 -8.02 -35.83
C ARG A 228 -19.18 -6.70 -36.44
N GLN A 229 -19.86 -5.58 -36.13
CA GLN A 229 -19.44 -4.25 -36.58
C GLN A 229 -18.04 -3.88 -36.06
N HIS A 230 -17.71 -4.22 -34.81
CA HIS A 230 -16.37 -4.06 -34.24
C HIS A 230 -15.30 -4.86 -35.01
N LEU A 231 -15.56 -6.14 -35.35
CA LEU A 231 -14.63 -6.93 -36.15
C LEU A 231 -14.47 -6.41 -37.59
N GLU A 232 -15.53 -5.86 -38.18
CA GLU A 232 -15.48 -5.21 -39.50
C GLU A 232 -14.63 -3.94 -39.45
N ARG A 233 -14.86 -3.03 -38.49
CA ARG A 233 -14.08 -1.79 -38.32
C ARG A 233 -12.60 -2.04 -38.02
N THR A 234 -12.28 -3.12 -37.32
CA THR A 234 -10.89 -3.51 -36.99
C THR A 234 -10.21 -4.37 -38.05
N GLY A 235 -10.89 -4.72 -39.16
CA GLY A 235 -10.34 -5.58 -40.22
C GLY A 235 -10.16 -7.05 -39.81
N LEU A 236 -10.80 -7.48 -38.72
CA LEU A 236 -10.72 -8.84 -38.18
C LEU A 236 -11.84 -9.76 -38.69
N SER A 237 -12.87 -9.23 -39.36
CA SER A 237 -14.04 -10.00 -39.84
C SER A 237 -13.71 -11.15 -40.80
N GLN A 238 -12.62 -11.07 -41.56
CA GLN A 238 -12.14 -12.17 -42.41
C GLN A 238 -11.25 -13.19 -41.67
N ARG A 239 -10.78 -12.84 -40.47
CA ARG A 239 -9.88 -13.66 -39.65
C ARG A 239 -10.59 -14.34 -38.49
N VAL A 240 -11.74 -13.83 -38.05
CA VAL A 240 -12.48 -14.29 -36.88
C VAL A 240 -13.94 -14.55 -37.24
N LEU A 241 -14.36 -15.82 -37.16
CA LEU A 241 -15.75 -16.25 -37.18
C LEU A 241 -16.39 -16.00 -35.81
N ILE A 242 -17.64 -15.54 -35.82
CA ILE A 242 -18.49 -15.37 -34.63
C ILE A 242 -19.57 -16.47 -34.61
N GLU A 243 -19.66 -17.18 -33.49
CA GLU A 243 -20.73 -18.13 -33.17
C GLU A 243 -21.47 -17.72 -31.88
N LYS A 244 -22.75 -18.08 -31.78
CA LYS A 244 -23.56 -17.88 -30.57
C LYS A 244 -23.32 -19.05 -29.60
N ASP A 245 -23.14 -18.79 -28.31
CA ASP A 245 -23.08 -19.86 -27.32
C ASP A 245 -24.48 -20.53 -27.17
N PRO A 246 -24.61 -21.86 -27.43
CA PRO A 246 -25.91 -22.53 -27.37
C PRO A 246 -26.54 -22.56 -25.97
N SER A 247 -25.75 -22.37 -24.90
CA SER A 247 -26.18 -22.41 -23.51
C SER A 247 -26.45 -21.03 -22.90
N ALA A 248 -25.95 -19.97 -23.53
CA ALA A 248 -26.10 -18.60 -23.08
C ALA A 248 -26.15 -17.67 -24.31
N PRO A 249 -27.31 -17.48 -24.96
CA PRO A 249 -27.38 -16.90 -26.30
C PRO A 249 -26.76 -15.51 -26.44
N ARG A 250 -26.68 -14.71 -25.36
CA ARG A 250 -25.96 -13.42 -25.32
C ARG A 250 -24.43 -13.52 -25.48
N LYS A 251 -23.85 -14.68 -25.21
CA LYS A 251 -22.41 -14.91 -25.15
C LYS A 251 -21.89 -15.34 -26.51
N ILE A 252 -20.74 -14.76 -26.87
CA ILE A 252 -20.14 -14.86 -28.20
C ILE A 252 -18.90 -15.75 -28.14
N ILE A 253 -18.76 -16.65 -29.12
CA ILE A 253 -17.61 -17.52 -29.34
C ILE A 253 -16.89 -17.03 -30.60
N THR A 254 -15.55 -16.96 -30.55
CA THR A 254 -14.72 -16.43 -31.65
C THR A 254 -13.69 -17.47 -32.11
N ASN A 255 -13.74 -17.86 -33.39
CA ASN A 255 -12.88 -18.89 -33.99
C ASN A 255 -12.03 -18.28 -35.13
N LEU A 256 -10.78 -18.72 -35.34
CA LEU A 256 -9.89 -18.18 -36.39
C LEU A 256 -10.12 -18.85 -37.77
N VAL A 257 -9.88 -18.12 -38.86
CA VAL A 257 -9.96 -18.61 -40.25
C VAL A 257 -8.55 -18.83 -40.83
N GLU A 258 -8.29 -20.02 -41.37
CA GLU A 258 -7.04 -20.38 -42.06
C GLU A 258 -7.19 -20.28 -43.59
N GLN A 259 -6.15 -19.84 -44.31
CA GLN A 259 -6.11 -19.79 -45.79
C GLN A 259 -4.76 -20.22 -46.39
N PRO A 260 -4.72 -20.74 -47.64
CA PRO A 260 -3.65 -21.65 -48.09
C PRO A 260 -2.47 -21.03 -48.85
N GLU A 261 -2.49 -19.74 -49.19
CA GLU A 261 -1.63 -19.16 -50.25
C GLU A 261 -0.58 -18.13 -49.80
N ASP A 262 -0.49 -17.82 -48.50
CA ASP A 262 0.30 -16.70 -47.98
C ASP A 262 1.80 -17.05 -47.81
N HIS A 263 2.61 -16.64 -48.80
CA HIS A 263 3.95 -17.16 -49.14
C HIS A 263 4.86 -16.00 -49.65
N ARG A 264 6.19 -15.94 -49.50
CA ARG A 264 7.23 -16.82 -48.90
C ARG A 264 8.36 -15.95 -48.28
N LEU A 265 9.02 -16.40 -47.20
CA LEU A 265 10.23 -15.81 -46.59
C LEU A 265 11.47 -16.69 -46.88
N ASP A 266 12.47 -16.14 -47.56
CA ASP A 266 13.76 -16.83 -47.84
C ASP A 266 14.85 -16.36 -46.87
N CYS A 267 15.35 -17.29 -46.07
CA CYS A 267 16.39 -17.06 -45.06
C CYS A 267 17.73 -17.75 -45.39
N GLY A 268 17.88 -18.38 -46.56
CA GLY A 268 19.05 -19.22 -46.87
C GLY A 268 20.38 -18.45 -46.81
N ALA A 269 20.40 -17.23 -47.32
CA ALA A 269 21.57 -16.34 -47.25
C ALA A 269 21.92 -15.88 -45.82
N LEU A 270 20.94 -15.89 -44.90
CA LEU A 270 21.15 -15.54 -43.49
C LEU A 270 21.77 -16.74 -42.75
N PHE A 271 21.20 -17.94 -42.91
CA PHE A 271 21.69 -19.13 -42.22
C PHE A 271 23.06 -19.60 -42.70
N GLY A 272 23.39 -19.39 -43.99
CA GLY A 272 24.74 -19.65 -44.50
C GLY A 272 25.84 -18.86 -43.77
N LYS A 273 25.56 -17.64 -43.30
CA LYS A 273 26.51 -16.83 -42.50
C LYS A 273 26.77 -17.37 -41.10
N PHE A 274 25.85 -18.18 -40.56
CA PHE A 274 25.99 -18.84 -39.25
C PHE A 274 26.51 -20.28 -39.36
N GLY A 275 26.97 -20.71 -40.54
CA GLY A 275 27.66 -21.99 -40.73
C GLY A 275 26.75 -23.21 -40.92
N PHE A 276 25.44 -23.02 -41.05
CA PHE A 276 24.52 -24.11 -41.38
C PHE A 276 24.77 -24.58 -42.83
N ARG A 277 25.09 -25.87 -43.00
CA ARG A 277 25.54 -26.45 -44.29
C ARG A 277 24.46 -27.16 -45.11
N GLU A 278 23.26 -27.34 -44.56
CA GLU A 278 22.13 -27.92 -45.27
C GLU A 278 21.27 -26.82 -45.90
N ASN A 279 20.61 -27.17 -47.01
CA ASN A 279 19.98 -26.21 -47.91
C ASN A 279 18.62 -25.72 -47.36
N ILE A 280 18.69 -24.97 -46.27
CA ILE A 280 17.55 -24.49 -45.47
C ILE A 280 17.23 -23.06 -45.88
N GLY A 281 16.16 -22.86 -46.64
CA GLY A 281 15.68 -21.51 -46.90
C GLY A 281 14.62 -21.42 -47.97
N GLN A 282 13.36 -21.74 -47.62
CA GLN A 282 12.13 -21.14 -48.20
C GLN A 282 10.91 -21.49 -47.31
N PHE A 283 10.61 -20.64 -46.33
CA PHE A 283 9.45 -20.80 -45.41
C PHE A 283 8.23 -20.13 -46.00
N ARG A 284 7.06 -20.79 -46.07
CA ARG A 284 5.88 -20.19 -46.69
C ARG A 284 5.30 -19.08 -45.81
N HIS A 285 4.80 -19.40 -44.62
CA HIS A 285 4.34 -18.36 -43.69
C HIS A 285 5.38 -18.05 -42.60
N ARG A 286 5.22 -16.91 -41.90
CA ARG A 286 5.98 -16.64 -40.67
C ARG A 286 5.78 -17.74 -39.62
N TRP A 287 4.56 -18.26 -39.47
CA TRP A 287 4.30 -19.37 -38.55
C TRP A 287 4.97 -20.69 -38.99
N GLU A 288 5.34 -20.86 -40.26
CA GLU A 288 6.17 -22.00 -40.70
C GLU A 288 7.65 -21.79 -40.38
N LEU A 289 8.15 -20.55 -40.43
CA LEU A 289 9.46 -20.23 -39.87
C LEU A 289 9.44 -20.48 -38.36
N ASP A 290 8.39 -20.03 -37.66
CA ASP A 290 8.22 -20.28 -36.22
C ASP A 290 8.02 -21.78 -35.91
N GLN A 291 7.36 -22.57 -36.78
CA GLN A 291 7.26 -24.03 -36.66
C GLN A 291 8.54 -24.76 -37.03
N TRP A 292 9.30 -24.32 -38.05
CA TRP A 292 10.58 -24.92 -38.38
C TRP A 292 11.60 -24.64 -37.29
N ILE A 293 11.62 -23.40 -36.77
CA ILE A 293 12.30 -23.04 -35.52
C ILE A 293 11.80 -23.98 -34.43
N SER A 294 10.49 -24.10 -34.19
CA SER A 294 9.91 -24.96 -33.14
C SER A 294 10.26 -26.45 -33.32
N GLN A 295 10.42 -26.96 -34.53
CA GLN A 295 10.74 -28.35 -34.83
C GLN A 295 12.24 -28.62 -34.69
N HIS A 296 13.09 -27.68 -35.12
CA HIS A 296 14.53 -27.81 -34.93
C HIS A 296 14.95 -27.47 -33.48
N THR A 297 14.17 -26.63 -32.78
CA THR A 297 14.21 -26.54 -31.31
C THR A 297 13.47 -27.68 -30.61
N SER A 298 12.68 -28.51 -31.31
CA SER A 298 12.11 -29.75 -30.74
C SER A 298 13.14 -30.88 -30.66
N ASN A 299 14.00 -31.04 -31.67
CA ASN A 299 15.21 -31.87 -31.51
C ASN A 299 16.22 -31.23 -30.55
N ARG A 300 16.19 -29.90 -30.38
CA ARG A 300 16.88 -29.19 -29.30
C ARG A 300 16.09 -29.11 -27.97
N SER A 301 14.95 -29.80 -27.84
CA SER A 301 14.17 -29.83 -26.59
C SER A 301 14.71 -30.86 -25.58
N GLN A 302 15.86 -31.48 -25.88
CA GLN A 302 16.74 -32.05 -24.87
C GLN A 302 17.79 -31.06 -24.34
N GLU A 303 17.89 -29.83 -24.88
CA GLU A 303 18.84 -28.80 -24.44
C GLU A 303 18.22 -27.44 -24.07
N MET A 304 16.98 -27.12 -24.45
CA MET A 304 16.30 -25.90 -23.98
C MET A 304 14.93 -26.19 -23.36
N LEU A 305 14.96 -26.49 -22.06
CA LEU A 305 13.79 -26.49 -21.18
C LEU A 305 13.42 -25.05 -20.82
N GLY A 306 12.27 -24.57 -21.31
CA GLY A 306 11.67 -23.33 -20.80
C GLY A 306 11.14 -23.52 -19.38
N GLU A 307 11.38 -22.54 -18.51
CA GLU A 307 10.93 -22.54 -17.12
C GLU A 307 9.40 -22.52 -17.01
N SER A 308 8.88 -23.14 -15.95
CA SER A 308 7.45 -23.16 -15.63
C SER A 308 6.90 -21.75 -15.49
N SER A 309 5.82 -21.48 -16.22
CA SER A 309 5.03 -20.25 -16.10
C SER A 309 4.01 -20.31 -14.95
N ARG A 310 4.14 -21.33 -14.08
CA ARG A 310 3.16 -21.66 -13.04
C ARG A 310 3.84 -22.02 -11.72
N PHE A 311 3.15 -21.72 -10.63
CA PHE A 311 3.53 -22.12 -9.27
C PHE A 311 2.61 -23.22 -8.74
N LEU A 312 3.12 -24.03 -7.82
CA LEU A 312 2.29 -24.89 -6.98
C LEU A 312 1.98 -24.19 -5.66
N ARG A 313 0.70 -23.89 -5.41
CA ARG A 313 0.24 -23.37 -4.14
C ARG A 313 -0.21 -24.49 -3.22
N LEU A 314 0.32 -24.58 -2.00
CA LEU A 314 -0.15 -25.49 -0.95
C LEU A 314 -0.78 -24.72 0.24
N GLY A 315 -1.65 -25.38 0.99
CA GLY A 315 -2.31 -24.83 2.19
C GLY A 315 -3.80 -24.48 1.97
N PRO A 316 -4.41 -23.64 2.84
CA PRO A 316 -3.78 -22.88 3.91
C PRO A 316 -3.37 -23.74 5.11
N TYR A 317 -2.20 -23.44 5.68
CA TYR A 317 -1.72 -23.95 6.96
C TYR A 317 -2.08 -22.97 8.08
N GLY A 318 -2.37 -23.49 9.28
CA GLY A 318 -2.78 -22.68 10.44
C GLY A 318 -1.67 -21.90 11.13
N SER A 319 -0.40 -22.09 10.74
CA SER A 319 0.72 -21.28 11.23
C SER A 319 1.88 -21.28 10.24
N VAL A 320 2.67 -20.19 10.22
CA VAL A 320 3.89 -20.06 9.41
C VAL A 320 4.83 -21.24 9.64
N ARG A 321 5.01 -21.66 10.90
CA ARG A 321 5.91 -22.75 11.30
C ARG A 321 5.52 -24.12 10.74
N VAL A 322 4.25 -24.34 10.44
CA VAL A 322 3.78 -25.56 9.73
C VAL A 322 4.03 -25.42 8.23
N ALA A 323 3.83 -24.22 7.66
CA ALA A 323 4.20 -23.94 6.27
C ALA A 323 5.72 -24.08 6.05
N ASP A 324 6.56 -23.51 6.92
CA ASP A 324 8.03 -23.65 6.89
C ASP A 324 8.48 -25.13 7.01
N ALA A 325 7.83 -25.91 7.89
CA ALA A 325 8.12 -27.34 8.02
C ALA A 325 7.76 -28.13 6.76
N VAL A 326 6.68 -27.75 6.07
CA VAL A 326 6.29 -28.34 4.78
C VAL A 326 7.22 -27.86 3.66
N ALA A 327 7.64 -26.59 3.64
CA ALA A 327 8.66 -26.06 2.72
C ALA A 327 9.97 -26.84 2.85
N GLY A 328 10.44 -27.06 4.08
CA GLY A 328 11.64 -27.84 4.35
C GLY A 328 11.54 -29.30 3.91
N ARG A 329 10.34 -29.92 3.97
CA ARG A 329 10.11 -31.25 3.41
C ARG A 329 10.07 -31.25 1.88
N LEU A 330 9.43 -30.27 1.25
CA LEU A 330 9.46 -30.10 -0.21
C LEU A 330 10.89 -29.90 -0.74
N MET A 331 11.69 -29.09 -0.05
CA MET A 331 13.09 -28.86 -0.41
C MET A 331 13.95 -30.12 -0.22
N LYS A 332 13.73 -30.88 0.86
CA LYS A 332 14.52 -32.08 1.18
C LYS A 332 14.12 -33.35 0.41
N GLU A 333 12.83 -33.54 0.15
CA GLU A 333 12.26 -34.77 -0.44
C GLU A 333 12.05 -34.65 -1.96
N HIS A 334 11.90 -33.42 -2.50
CA HIS A 334 11.56 -33.16 -3.91
C HIS A 334 12.48 -32.16 -4.63
N GLU A 335 13.43 -31.54 -3.92
CA GLU A 335 14.34 -30.50 -4.43
C GLU A 335 13.56 -29.30 -5.03
N LEU A 336 12.62 -28.77 -4.24
CA LEU A 336 11.78 -27.63 -4.62
C LEU A 336 11.85 -26.51 -3.57
N SER A 337 12.14 -25.29 -4.02
CA SER A 337 12.09 -24.08 -3.20
C SER A 337 10.65 -23.60 -3.04
N ALA A 338 10.27 -23.18 -1.83
CA ALA A 338 8.91 -22.78 -1.52
C ALA A 338 8.89 -21.50 -0.67
N ARG A 339 8.16 -20.49 -1.14
CA ARG A 339 7.97 -19.21 -0.44
C ARG A 339 6.68 -19.25 0.36
N VAL A 340 6.74 -18.98 1.66
CA VAL A 340 5.54 -18.83 2.50
C VAL A 340 4.96 -17.44 2.33
N GLU A 341 3.67 -17.37 2.01
CA GLU A 341 2.91 -16.13 1.92
C GLU A 341 1.63 -16.24 2.77
N SER A 342 1.30 -15.19 3.50
CA SER A 342 0.12 -15.17 4.37
C SER A 342 -1.08 -14.55 3.66
N LYS A 343 -2.18 -15.29 3.55
CA LYS A 343 -3.47 -14.78 3.03
C LYS A 343 -4.52 -14.76 4.12
N ARG A 344 -5.08 -13.58 4.39
CA ARG A 344 -6.17 -13.39 5.36
C ARG A 344 -7.43 -14.08 4.84
N LYS A 345 -8.03 -14.96 5.63
CA LYS A 345 -9.27 -15.69 5.29
C LYS A 345 -10.24 -15.64 6.47
N GLY A 346 -11.18 -14.68 6.41
CA GLY A 346 -12.05 -14.37 7.55
C GLY A 346 -11.25 -13.82 8.74
N LYS A 347 -11.55 -14.31 9.95
CA LYS A 347 -10.87 -13.91 11.20
C LYS A 347 -9.49 -14.55 11.42
N GLY A 348 -9.02 -15.40 10.50
CA GLY A 348 -7.73 -16.11 10.61
C GLY A 348 -6.75 -15.79 9.48
N ILE A 349 -5.46 -16.01 9.73
CA ILE A 349 -4.40 -15.96 8.72
C ILE A 349 -4.13 -17.38 8.25
N GLY A 350 -4.34 -17.64 6.96
CA GLY A 350 -3.94 -18.89 6.31
C GLY A 350 -2.60 -18.71 5.64
N TYR A 351 -1.62 -19.53 6.01
CA TYR A 351 -0.29 -19.50 5.38
C TYR A 351 -0.29 -20.43 4.18
N HIS A 352 0.08 -19.91 3.02
CA HIS A 352 0.16 -20.65 1.78
C HIS A 352 1.61 -20.77 1.35
N LEU A 353 2.00 -21.94 0.86
CA LEU A 353 3.30 -22.13 0.21
C LEU A 353 3.13 -21.89 -1.28
N PHE A 354 4.03 -21.13 -1.87
CA PHE A 354 4.13 -20.93 -3.32
C PHE A 354 5.47 -21.52 -3.74
N VAL A 355 5.42 -22.68 -4.38
CA VAL A 355 6.57 -23.42 -4.89
C VAL A 355 6.79 -23.00 -6.32
N ASP A 356 7.96 -22.42 -6.62
CA ASP A 356 8.37 -22.23 -8.02
C ASP A 356 8.94 -23.55 -8.55
N PHE A 357 8.82 -23.73 -9.85
CA PHE A 357 9.34 -24.87 -10.58
C PHE A 357 10.47 -24.41 -11.51
N GLU A 358 11.36 -23.54 -11.01
CA GLU A 358 12.56 -23.05 -11.71
C GLU A 358 13.32 -24.20 -12.37
N GLY A 359 13.74 -24.01 -13.62
CA GLY A 359 14.39 -25.05 -14.44
C GLY A 359 13.52 -26.27 -14.82
N ARG A 360 12.24 -26.32 -14.44
CA ARG A 360 11.29 -27.41 -14.79
C ARG A 360 10.16 -26.85 -15.66
N SER A 361 9.69 -27.61 -16.64
CA SER A 361 8.58 -27.21 -17.51
C SER A 361 7.20 -27.30 -16.83
N ASP A 362 6.19 -26.59 -17.37
CA ASP A 362 4.77 -26.70 -16.97
C ASP A 362 4.28 -28.17 -16.88
N LYS A 363 4.76 -29.06 -17.75
CA LYS A 363 4.42 -30.49 -17.72
C LYS A 363 5.01 -31.19 -16.49
N GLN A 364 6.29 -30.93 -16.20
CA GLN A 364 6.97 -31.46 -15.00
C GLN A 364 6.37 -30.87 -13.70
N ALA A 365 5.93 -29.62 -13.72
CA ALA A 365 5.19 -28.98 -12.63
C ALA A 365 3.85 -29.69 -12.33
N VAL A 366 3.08 -30.05 -13.36
CA VAL A 366 1.82 -30.82 -13.23
C VAL A 366 2.07 -32.23 -12.70
N GLU A 367 3.08 -32.92 -13.23
CA GLU A 367 3.52 -34.25 -12.77
C GLU A 367 3.94 -34.23 -11.29
N MET A 368 4.76 -33.24 -10.92
CA MET A 368 5.24 -33.05 -9.55
C MET A 368 4.13 -32.69 -8.57
N ARG A 369 3.15 -31.87 -8.97
CA ARG A 369 1.96 -31.60 -8.15
C ARG A 369 1.16 -32.86 -7.87
N ARG A 370 0.96 -33.75 -8.86
CA ARG A 370 0.29 -35.04 -8.63
C ARG A 370 1.08 -35.86 -7.62
N ARG A 371 2.39 -36.02 -7.84
CA ARG A 371 3.26 -36.79 -6.95
C ARG A 371 3.23 -36.31 -5.50
N ILE A 372 3.36 -35.00 -5.25
CA ILE A 372 3.26 -34.42 -3.90
C ILE A 372 1.88 -34.66 -3.28
N GLN A 373 0.81 -34.58 -4.08
CA GLN A 373 -0.55 -34.83 -3.62
C GLN A 373 -0.77 -36.31 -3.26
N ASP A 374 -0.24 -37.24 -4.05
CA ASP A 374 -0.40 -38.68 -3.85
C ASP A 374 0.44 -39.16 -2.64
N GLU A 375 1.70 -38.74 -2.53
CA GLU A 375 2.60 -39.13 -1.44
C GLU A 375 2.21 -38.54 -0.07
N HIS A 376 1.79 -37.27 -0.02
CA HIS A 376 1.60 -36.55 1.26
C HIS A 376 0.15 -36.18 1.58
N GLN A 377 -0.79 -36.42 0.64
CA GLN A 377 -2.21 -36.08 0.76
C GLN A 377 -2.46 -34.58 1.06
N TRP A 378 -1.53 -33.70 0.69
CA TRP A 378 -1.61 -32.27 0.93
C TRP A 378 -2.54 -31.57 -0.08
N LYS A 379 -3.35 -30.63 0.42
CA LYS A 379 -4.15 -29.74 -0.43
C LYS A 379 -3.22 -28.80 -1.20
N CYS A 380 -3.21 -28.97 -2.52
CA CYS A 380 -2.35 -28.22 -3.42
C CYS A 380 -3.02 -27.98 -4.80
N GLU A 381 -2.72 -26.84 -5.40
CA GLU A 381 -3.28 -26.34 -6.66
C GLU A 381 -2.19 -25.70 -7.53
N ILE A 382 -2.33 -25.71 -8.85
CA ILE A 382 -1.42 -25.01 -9.75
C ILE A 382 -2.05 -23.67 -10.14
N ILE A 383 -1.26 -22.60 -10.05
CA ILE A 383 -1.67 -21.24 -10.39
C ILE A 383 -0.70 -20.63 -11.42
N ASP A 384 -1.21 -19.73 -12.23
CA ASP A 384 -0.41 -18.98 -13.22
C ASP A 384 0.50 -17.94 -12.54
N LYS A 385 1.71 -17.70 -13.09
CA LYS A 385 2.68 -16.69 -12.61
C LYS A 385 2.13 -15.25 -12.69
N LYS A 386 1.05 -15.02 -13.44
CA LYS A 386 0.25 -13.76 -13.47
C LYS A 386 -0.87 -13.70 -12.41
N MET A 387 -1.22 -14.82 -11.78
CA MET A 387 -2.12 -14.88 -10.62
C MET A 387 -1.36 -14.92 -9.29
N PHE A 388 -0.03 -14.82 -9.33
CA PHE A 388 0.72 -14.28 -8.21
C PHE A 388 0.13 -12.89 -7.89
N PRO A 389 -0.24 -12.59 -6.63
CA PRO A 389 -0.81 -11.29 -6.32
C PRO A 389 0.19 -10.20 -6.71
N ASN A 390 -0.28 -9.18 -7.44
CA ASN A 390 0.56 -8.03 -7.79
C ASN A 390 1.21 -7.50 -6.51
N ILE A 391 2.54 -7.54 -6.51
CA ILE A 391 3.36 -6.83 -5.53
C ILE A 391 2.93 -5.36 -5.60
N VAL A 392 2.68 -4.74 -4.45
CA VAL A 392 2.59 -3.28 -4.39
C VAL A 392 4.00 -2.73 -4.60
N VAL A 393 4.36 -2.54 -5.87
CA VAL A 393 5.51 -1.74 -6.29
C VAL A 393 4.97 -0.34 -6.57
N ASN A 394 5.52 0.66 -5.88
CA ASN A 394 5.04 2.03 -5.92
C ASN A 394 5.40 2.69 -7.27
N PRO A 395 4.48 3.33 -8.02
CA PRO A 395 4.71 3.77 -9.41
C PRO A 395 5.41 5.13 -9.57
N ALA A 396 6.15 5.54 -8.55
CA ALA A 396 7.35 6.34 -8.70
C ALA A 396 8.39 5.64 -7.83
N SER A 397 9.56 5.28 -8.38
CA SER A 397 10.64 4.85 -7.50
C SER A 397 10.92 6.00 -6.54
N THR A 398 11.13 5.72 -5.25
CA THR A 398 11.27 6.82 -4.30
C THR A 398 12.55 7.63 -4.58
N SER A 399 13.51 6.97 -5.23
CA SER A 399 14.68 7.54 -5.92
C SER A 399 14.33 8.64 -6.95
N GLU A 400 13.36 8.46 -7.85
CA GLU A 400 12.98 9.49 -8.84
C GLU A 400 12.51 10.79 -8.18
N LEU A 401 11.72 10.70 -7.10
CA LEU A 401 11.26 11.86 -6.34
C LEU A 401 12.44 12.58 -5.66
N TYR A 402 13.45 11.82 -5.20
CA TYR A 402 14.67 12.39 -4.62
C TYR A 402 15.54 13.09 -5.67
N GLN A 403 15.68 12.50 -6.87
CA GLN A 403 16.39 13.14 -7.98
C GLN A 403 15.69 14.41 -8.47
N GLN A 404 14.35 14.44 -8.52
CA GLN A 404 13.58 15.64 -8.84
C GLN A 404 13.76 16.75 -7.78
N PHE A 405 13.80 16.40 -6.50
CA PHE A 405 14.10 17.35 -5.43
C PHE A 405 15.50 17.97 -5.58
N LEU A 406 16.54 17.13 -5.79
CA LEU A 406 17.92 17.61 -6.02
C LEU A 406 18.02 18.53 -7.26
N GLN A 407 17.24 18.27 -8.30
CA GLN A 407 17.19 19.12 -9.51
C GLN A 407 16.47 20.45 -9.26
N SER A 408 15.52 20.52 -8.31
CA SER A 408 14.76 21.73 -7.99
C SER A 408 15.54 22.76 -7.14
N GLU A 409 16.51 22.32 -6.33
CA GLU A 409 17.38 23.14 -5.46
C GLU A 409 18.60 23.74 -6.20
N SER A 410 18.43 24.13 -7.47
CA SER A 410 19.55 24.30 -8.42
C SER A 410 20.73 25.21 -7.99
N VAL A 411 21.91 24.58 -7.86
CA VAL A 411 23.30 25.10 -7.95
C VAL A 411 23.87 25.93 -6.78
N VAL A 412 24.75 25.27 -5.99
CA VAL A 412 26.21 25.58 -5.96
C VAL A 412 26.98 24.27 -5.74
N SER A 413 27.82 23.87 -6.70
CA SER A 413 28.87 22.87 -6.43
C SER A 413 30.02 23.55 -5.70
N SER A 414 30.11 23.36 -4.39
CA SER A 414 31.33 23.72 -3.65
C SER A 414 32.40 22.67 -3.92
N ASP A 415 33.56 23.08 -4.42
CA ASP A 415 34.75 22.23 -4.48
C ASP A 415 35.05 21.68 -3.08
N VAL A 416 34.97 20.37 -2.91
CA VAL A 416 35.38 19.69 -1.68
C VAL A 416 36.83 19.30 -1.85
N SER A 417 37.70 19.85 -1.00
CA SER A 417 39.14 19.65 -1.00
C SER A 417 39.54 18.17 -0.88
N ASP A 418 40.67 17.81 -1.50
CA ASP A 418 41.34 16.51 -1.34
C ASP A 418 41.51 16.13 0.15
N GLN A 419 40.64 15.24 0.61
CA GLN A 419 40.77 14.48 1.85
C GLN A 419 40.43 13.02 1.51
N GLU A 420 41.04 12.06 2.23
CA GLU A 420 40.77 10.64 2.02
C GLU A 420 39.29 10.34 2.32
N ALA A 421 38.49 10.19 1.27
CA ALA A 421 37.08 9.87 1.38
C ALA A 421 36.91 8.50 2.05
N TYR A 422 35.85 8.37 2.87
CA TYR A 422 35.51 7.10 3.51
C TYR A 422 35.33 6.00 2.46
N ASP A 423 36.22 5.00 2.50
CA ASP A 423 36.15 3.85 1.60
C ASP A 423 34.95 2.98 1.96
N ILE A 424 33.86 3.21 1.22
CA ILE A 424 32.63 2.44 1.36
C ILE A 424 32.91 0.95 1.06
N SER A 425 33.76 0.64 0.08
CA SER A 425 34.04 -0.72 -0.39
C SER A 425 34.84 -1.58 0.60
N ALA A 426 35.62 -0.94 1.48
CA ALA A 426 36.34 -1.63 2.56
C ALA A 426 35.41 -2.29 3.59
N PHE A 427 34.19 -1.78 3.76
CA PHE A 427 33.25 -2.25 4.80
C PHE A 427 31.91 -2.71 4.25
N TRP A 428 31.45 -2.17 3.12
CA TRP A 428 30.12 -2.41 2.56
C TRP A 428 30.22 -3.03 1.16
N SER A 429 29.33 -3.97 0.88
CA SER A 429 29.21 -4.59 -0.45
C SER A 429 27.78 -5.08 -0.69
N VAL A 430 27.42 -5.31 -1.96
CA VAL A 430 26.13 -5.91 -2.33
C VAL A 430 26.37 -7.31 -2.88
N ARG A 431 25.63 -8.30 -2.38
CA ARG A 431 25.67 -9.69 -2.84
C ARG A 431 24.24 -10.21 -2.93
N ASN A 432 23.81 -10.60 -4.14
CA ASN A 432 22.47 -11.11 -4.42
C ASN A 432 21.38 -10.19 -3.83
N GLU A 433 21.34 -8.93 -4.28
CA GLU A 433 20.35 -7.90 -3.86
C GLU A 433 20.35 -7.55 -2.37
N THR A 434 21.30 -8.11 -1.60
CA THR A 434 21.44 -7.88 -0.16
C THR A 434 22.64 -7.00 0.13
N LEU A 435 22.44 -5.92 0.89
CA LEU A 435 23.53 -5.07 1.38
C LEU A 435 24.21 -5.75 2.56
N LEU A 436 25.53 -5.85 2.50
CA LEU A 436 26.38 -6.44 3.54
C LEU A 436 27.24 -5.36 4.18
N PHE A 437 27.44 -5.49 5.50
CA PHE A 437 28.46 -4.75 6.25
C PHE A 437 29.39 -5.76 6.92
N ASN A 438 30.69 -5.58 6.68
CA ASN A 438 31.77 -6.43 7.17
C ASN A 438 32.60 -5.62 8.17
N TRP A 439 32.71 -6.12 9.40
CA TRP A 439 33.56 -5.53 10.42
C TRP A 439 34.22 -6.62 11.24
N LYS A 440 35.55 -6.70 11.16
CA LYS A 440 36.34 -7.82 11.69
C LYS A 440 35.78 -9.14 11.14
N ASP A 441 35.65 -10.16 11.98
CA ASP A 441 35.13 -11.49 11.60
C ASP A 441 33.58 -11.56 11.54
N VAL A 442 32.88 -10.42 11.42
CA VAL A 442 31.41 -10.37 11.38
C VAL A 442 30.91 -9.77 10.07
N GLU A 443 30.20 -10.60 9.30
CA GLU A 443 29.31 -10.16 8.23
C GLU A 443 27.88 -9.98 8.78
N VAL A 444 27.32 -8.80 8.59
CA VAL A 444 25.89 -8.50 8.82
C VAL A 444 25.21 -8.10 7.51
N PHE A 445 23.90 -8.29 7.43
CA PHE A 445 23.13 -7.97 6.24
C PHE A 445 21.96 -7.03 6.50
N PHE A 446 21.52 -6.36 5.44
CA PHE A 446 20.29 -5.60 5.31
C PHE A 446 19.60 -5.99 3.98
N GLU A 447 18.37 -6.50 4.06
CA GLU A 447 17.53 -6.71 2.87
C GLU A 447 16.92 -5.37 2.43
N MET A 448 17.49 -4.76 1.40
CA MET A 448 17.10 -3.44 0.89
C MET A 448 15.94 -3.54 -0.13
N PRO A 449 15.22 -2.45 -0.44
CA PRO A 449 14.27 -2.42 -1.55
C PRO A 449 14.93 -2.79 -2.89
N LEU A 450 14.19 -3.45 -3.79
CA LEU A 450 14.73 -3.93 -5.07
C LEU A 450 15.21 -2.79 -5.99
N ASP A 451 14.66 -1.59 -5.84
CA ASP A 451 15.00 -0.38 -6.57
C ASP A 451 16.01 0.53 -5.83
N TRP A 452 16.52 0.10 -4.66
CA TRP A 452 17.60 0.79 -3.96
C TRP A 452 18.95 0.48 -4.60
N SER A 453 19.83 1.48 -4.71
CA SER A 453 21.22 1.26 -5.11
C SER A 453 22.22 1.92 -4.14
N MET A 454 23.35 1.25 -4.01
CA MET A 454 24.51 1.73 -3.26
C MET A 454 25.13 2.98 -3.91
N GLU A 455 25.09 3.08 -5.24
CA GLU A 455 25.62 4.20 -6.02
C GLU A 455 24.82 5.50 -5.84
N HIS A 456 23.51 5.40 -5.55
CA HIS A 456 22.63 6.54 -5.30
C HIS A 456 22.51 6.91 -3.81
N THR A 457 23.29 6.29 -2.93
CA THR A 457 23.27 6.53 -1.48
C THR A 457 24.55 7.25 -1.04
N HIS A 458 24.41 8.40 -0.36
CA HIS A 458 25.55 9.24 0.01
C HIS A 458 26.51 8.57 1.00
N SER A 459 27.82 8.76 0.81
CA SER A 459 28.90 8.13 1.61
C SER A 459 28.75 8.34 3.12
N ASP A 460 28.42 9.56 3.53
CA ASP A 460 28.12 9.93 4.93
C ASP A 460 27.09 9.02 5.62
N LEU A 461 26.11 8.47 4.89
CA LEU A 461 25.11 7.57 5.46
C LEU A 461 25.73 6.21 5.81
N PHE A 462 26.62 5.70 4.96
CA PHE A 462 27.39 4.49 5.24
C PHE A 462 28.39 4.69 6.38
N GLN A 463 29.03 5.86 6.47
CA GLN A 463 29.97 6.21 7.54
C GLN A 463 29.28 6.38 8.89
N LEU A 464 28.13 7.07 8.92
CA LEU A 464 27.27 7.18 10.10
C LEU A 464 26.73 5.79 10.51
N ALA A 465 26.18 5.02 9.56
CA ALA A 465 25.67 3.67 9.83
C ALA A 465 26.76 2.75 10.40
N HIS A 466 27.98 2.79 9.84
CA HIS A 466 29.14 2.06 10.37
C HIS A 466 29.36 2.45 11.84
N HIS A 467 29.54 3.73 12.16
CA HIS A 467 29.78 4.16 13.54
C HIS A 467 28.67 3.71 14.51
N ILE A 468 27.41 3.92 14.15
CA ILE A 468 26.24 3.55 14.96
C ILE A 468 26.15 2.03 15.18
N LEU A 469 26.63 1.22 14.23
CA LEU A 469 26.68 -0.24 14.33
C LEU A 469 27.80 -0.74 15.25
N VAL A 470 28.98 -0.12 15.27
CA VAL A 470 30.19 -0.65 15.96
C VAL A 470 30.61 0.10 17.23
N GLU A 471 29.99 1.24 17.55
CA GLU A 471 30.17 1.87 18.86
C GLU A 471 29.61 0.94 19.98
N PRO A 472 30.30 0.77 21.13
CA PRO A 472 31.49 1.47 21.62
C PRO A 472 32.84 0.79 21.35
N TRP A 473 32.87 -0.30 20.58
CA TRP A 473 34.10 -1.09 20.37
C TRP A 473 35.05 -0.47 19.35
N ASP A 474 34.53 0.36 18.46
CA ASP A 474 35.29 1.06 17.44
C ASP A 474 34.68 2.44 17.19
N LYS A 475 35.56 3.44 17.04
CA LYS A 475 35.22 4.85 16.79
C LYS A 475 35.97 5.40 15.57
N SER A 476 36.80 4.59 14.93
CA SER A 476 37.63 4.98 13.78
C SER A 476 36.80 5.47 12.58
N ALA A 477 35.57 4.97 12.44
CA ALA A 477 34.60 5.44 11.44
C ALA A 477 34.30 6.96 11.52
N MET A 478 34.58 7.64 12.64
CA MET A 478 34.40 9.10 12.79
C MET A 478 35.71 9.88 12.68
N SER A 479 36.86 9.22 12.50
CA SER A 479 38.14 9.88 12.26
C SER A 479 38.10 10.62 10.91
N ASN A 480 38.58 11.86 10.88
CA ASN A 480 38.63 12.72 9.69
C ASN A 480 37.27 12.93 8.98
N TRP A 481 36.14 12.74 9.68
CA TRP A 481 34.82 12.88 9.07
C TRP A 481 34.41 14.36 8.97
N ASN A 482 34.15 14.83 7.74
CA ASN A 482 33.61 16.14 7.45
C ASN A 482 32.36 16.01 6.53
N PRO A 483 31.16 15.89 7.12
CA PRO A 483 29.93 15.62 6.37
C PRO A 483 29.58 16.65 5.30
N THR A 484 29.05 16.17 4.17
CA THR A 484 28.62 17.00 3.04
C THR A 484 27.17 16.74 2.62
N ARG A 485 26.56 15.61 3.04
CA ARG A 485 25.16 15.26 2.74
C ARG A 485 24.19 16.40 3.08
N LYS A 486 23.23 16.63 2.17
CA LYS A 486 22.09 17.55 2.40
C LYS A 486 20.88 16.81 2.95
N ALA A 487 20.04 17.51 3.71
CA ALA A 487 18.77 16.99 4.19
C ALA A 487 17.79 16.80 3.03
N GLY A 488 16.89 15.81 3.15
CA GLY A 488 15.74 15.66 2.25
C GLY A 488 14.58 16.62 2.64
N TRP A 489 13.33 16.16 2.47
CA TRP A 489 12.15 16.98 2.71
C TRP A 489 11.14 16.43 3.72
N ARG A 490 11.29 15.19 4.22
CA ARG A 490 10.30 14.55 5.11
C ARG A 490 10.95 13.70 6.22
N PRO A 491 10.25 13.43 7.33
CA PRO A 491 10.85 12.73 8.47
C PRO A 491 10.78 11.20 8.31
N GLY A 492 11.72 10.48 8.91
CA GLY A 492 11.65 9.03 9.12
C GLY A 492 11.38 8.69 10.58
N LEU A 493 10.69 7.57 10.86
CA LEU A 493 10.45 7.06 12.21
C LEU A 493 10.85 5.59 12.32
N ALA A 494 11.77 5.29 13.25
CA ALA A 494 12.13 3.92 13.63
C ALA A 494 10.96 3.26 14.38
N PHE A 495 10.03 2.69 13.61
CA PHE A 495 8.68 2.39 14.07
C PHE A 495 8.57 0.98 14.64
N SER A 496 8.88 0.81 15.92
CA SER A 496 8.94 -0.50 16.59
C SER A 496 7.60 -1.25 16.75
N GLY A 497 6.47 -0.61 16.42
CA GLY A 497 5.12 -1.14 16.67
C GLY A 497 4.71 -1.19 18.14
N GLY A 498 5.48 -0.60 19.05
CA GLY A 498 5.13 -0.45 20.47
C GLY A 498 4.52 0.92 20.77
N VAL A 499 3.80 1.00 21.90
CA VAL A 499 3.17 2.22 22.46
C VAL A 499 3.97 3.50 22.18
N ASP A 500 5.25 3.55 22.53
CA ASP A 500 6.05 4.78 22.49
C ASP A 500 6.34 5.26 21.07
N SER A 501 6.58 4.31 20.14
CA SER A 501 6.71 4.61 18.70
C SER A 501 5.36 4.86 18.02
N ALA A 502 4.26 4.33 18.57
CA ALA A 502 2.90 4.59 18.09
C ALA A 502 2.41 5.98 18.52
N ALA A 503 2.74 6.42 19.74
CA ALA A 503 2.53 7.79 20.19
C ALA A 503 3.38 8.78 19.36
N ALA A 504 4.64 8.46 19.08
CA ALA A 504 5.48 9.24 18.17
C ALA A 504 4.83 9.40 16.78
N LEU A 505 4.38 8.30 16.16
CA LEU A 505 3.63 8.29 14.90
C LEU A 505 2.41 9.23 14.92
N CYS A 506 1.65 9.28 16.01
CA CYS A 506 0.46 10.13 16.12
C CYS A 506 0.78 11.63 16.23
N LEU A 507 2.01 11.99 16.63
CA LEU A 507 2.49 13.36 16.79
C LEU A 507 3.33 13.85 15.61
N MET A 508 3.76 12.96 14.72
CA MET A 508 4.56 13.27 13.53
C MET A 508 3.68 13.53 12.28
N PRO A 509 4.23 14.18 11.23
CA PRO A 509 3.52 14.44 9.98
C PRO A 509 3.07 13.18 9.24
N GLU A 510 2.12 13.30 8.32
CA GLU A 510 1.56 12.16 7.60
C GLU A 510 2.50 11.59 6.53
N GLU A 511 3.36 12.44 5.97
CA GLU A 511 4.45 12.05 5.09
C GLU A 511 5.59 11.28 5.79
N THR A 512 5.52 11.08 7.12
CA THR A 512 6.55 10.33 7.88
C THR A 512 6.70 8.91 7.35
N VAL A 513 7.93 8.55 6.97
CA VAL A 513 8.29 7.21 6.52
C VAL A 513 8.51 6.29 7.72
N LEU A 514 7.81 5.15 7.75
CA LEU A 514 7.84 4.22 8.87
C LEU A 514 8.77 3.05 8.56
N GLY A 515 9.93 3.01 9.22
CA GLY A 515 10.93 1.96 9.03
C GLY A 515 10.99 0.98 10.20
N TYR A 516 10.73 -0.30 9.93
CA TYR A 516 10.88 -1.37 10.91
C TYR A 516 12.15 -2.20 10.66
N ASN A 517 12.99 -2.33 11.69
CA ASN A 517 14.05 -3.32 11.70
C ASN A 517 13.48 -4.70 12.05
N GLU A 518 13.40 -5.59 11.07
CA GLU A 518 13.00 -6.98 11.24
C GLU A 518 14.23 -7.84 11.57
N ARG A 519 14.29 -8.31 12.82
CA ARG A 519 15.51 -8.85 13.42
C ARG A 519 15.61 -10.36 13.16
N THR A 520 16.39 -10.73 12.16
CA THR A 520 16.52 -12.12 11.69
C THR A 520 17.96 -12.63 11.78
N GLY A 521 18.22 -13.88 11.40
CA GLY A 521 19.59 -14.44 11.34
C GLY A 521 20.35 -14.53 12.67
N ILE A 522 19.63 -14.49 13.81
CA ILE A 522 20.18 -14.50 15.18
C ILE A 522 19.61 -15.70 15.94
N GLN A 523 20.43 -16.38 16.74
CA GLN A 523 19.97 -17.50 17.57
C GLN A 523 19.07 -17.02 18.72
N GLY A 524 17.79 -17.38 18.66
CA GLY A 524 16.79 -17.09 19.69
C GLY A 524 15.38 -17.07 19.12
N LYS A 525 14.36 -17.13 19.99
CA LYS A 525 12.95 -16.95 19.58
C LYS A 525 12.53 -15.49 19.74
N LEU A 526 12.89 -14.66 18.76
CA LEU A 526 12.22 -13.38 18.54
C LEU A 526 10.97 -13.63 17.70
N ASN A 527 9.84 -13.04 18.08
CA ASN A 527 8.59 -13.15 17.34
C ASN A 527 8.01 -11.78 17.00
N HIS A 528 8.08 -11.41 15.73
CA HIS A 528 7.63 -10.12 15.22
C HIS A 528 6.10 -10.03 14.99
N THR A 529 5.34 -11.13 15.14
CA THR A 529 3.88 -11.18 14.86
C THR A 529 3.08 -10.04 15.52
N ASN A 530 3.43 -9.63 16.74
CA ASN A 530 2.70 -8.54 17.41
C ASN A 530 2.87 -7.18 16.71
N ALA A 531 4.08 -6.89 16.20
CA ALA A 531 4.35 -5.69 15.43
C ALA A 531 3.71 -5.79 14.03
N PHE A 532 3.88 -6.93 13.33
CA PHE A 532 3.27 -7.14 12.00
C PHE A 532 1.75 -7.00 12.01
N ARG A 533 1.07 -7.57 13.02
CA ARG A 533 -0.38 -7.41 13.20
C ARG A 533 -0.79 -5.93 13.31
N PHE A 534 0.02 -5.09 13.95
CA PHE A 534 -0.25 -3.66 14.02
C PHE A 534 0.03 -2.97 12.69
N PHE A 535 1.12 -3.33 11.99
CA PHE A 535 1.44 -2.79 10.67
C PHE A 535 0.36 -3.11 9.64
N GLU A 536 -0.10 -4.37 9.58
CA GLU A 536 -1.20 -4.80 8.71
C GLU A 536 -2.50 -4.00 8.95
N GLU A 537 -2.84 -3.71 10.20
CA GLU A 537 -4.04 -2.94 10.54
C GLU A 537 -3.84 -1.43 10.33
N PHE A 538 -2.62 -0.91 10.55
CA PHE A 538 -2.26 0.46 10.23
C PHE A 538 -2.32 0.73 8.72
N GLU A 539 -1.70 -0.13 7.92
CA GLU A 539 -1.76 -0.13 6.45
C GLU A 539 -3.20 -0.21 5.95
N ARG A 540 -4.00 -1.14 6.49
CA ARG A 540 -5.43 -1.30 6.13
C ARG A 540 -6.27 -0.05 6.43
N ARG A 541 -5.94 0.73 7.47
CA ARG A 541 -6.70 1.93 7.86
C ARG A 541 -6.20 3.22 7.20
N SER A 542 -4.91 3.32 6.90
CA SER A 542 -4.27 4.57 6.45
C SER A 542 -3.77 4.53 5.01
N GLY A 543 -3.67 3.36 4.39
CA GLY A 543 -2.99 3.17 3.10
C GLY A 543 -1.47 3.36 3.14
N ARG A 544 -0.87 3.67 4.30
CA ARG A 544 0.55 3.99 4.45
C ARG A 544 1.37 2.74 4.82
N PRO A 545 2.39 2.35 4.04
CA PRO A 545 3.21 1.16 4.30
C PRO A 545 4.15 1.33 5.51
N VAL A 546 4.46 0.22 6.18
CA VAL A 546 5.59 0.11 7.11
C VAL A 546 6.72 -0.67 6.43
N TYR A 547 7.78 0.04 6.05
CA TYR A 547 8.94 -0.53 5.37
C TYR A 547 9.74 -1.43 6.31
N ARG A 548 9.64 -2.74 6.09
CA ARG A 548 10.34 -3.77 6.86
C ARG A 548 11.67 -4.10 6.19
N VAL A 549 12.77 -3.80 6.88
CA VAL A 549 14.12 -4.17 6.44
C VAL A 549 14.59 -5.31 7.34
N LYS A 550 14.84 -6.49 6.75
CA LYS A 550 15.40 -7.59 7.52
C LYS A 550 16.89 -7.35 7.77
N SER A 551 17.33 -7.51 9.01
CA SER A 551 18.76 -7.44 9.34
C SER A 551 19.13 -8.36 10.49
N ASN A 552 20.40 -8.75 10.54
CA ASN A 552 20.98 -9.58 11.59
C ASN A 552 22.04 -8.82 12.42
N HIS A 553 22.06 -7.48 12.36
CA HIS A 553 23.20 -6.68 12.83
C HIS A 553 23.49 -6.76 14.33
N GLU A 554 22.57 -7.31 15.13
CA GLU A 554 22.83 -7.68 16.53
C GLU A 554 23.94 -8.73 16.69
N LYS A 555 24.34 -9.42 15.62
CA LYS A 555 25.55 -10.26 15.56
C LYS A 555 26.82 -9.52 16.00
N ILE A 556 26.91 -8.20 15.79
CA ILE A 556 28.04 -7.38 16.24
C ILE A 556 28.18 -7.47 17.78
N ARG A 557 27.06 -7.42 18.52
CA ARG A 557 27.11 -7.63 19.99
C ARG A 557 27.55 -9.04 20.38
N LEU A 558 27.09 -10.04 19.63
CA LEU A 558 27.42 -11.45 19.90
C LEU A 558 28.92 -11.72 19.72
N SER A 559 29.56 -11.16 18.69
CA SER A 559 31.01 -11.29 18.51
C SER A 559 31.82 -10.62 19.62
N GLN A 560 31.25 -9.61 20.27
CA GLN A 560 31.83 -8.91 21.42
C GLN A 560 31.44 -9.54 22.78
N GLY A 561 30.94 -10.79 22.76
CA GLY A 561 30.57 -11.55 23.96
C GLY A 561 29.38 -10.95 24.75
N LYS A 562 28.55 -10.12 24.11
CA LYS A 562 27.35 -9.53 24.72
C LYS A 562 26.09 -10.28 24.29
N SER A 563 25.03 -10.15 25.07
CA SER A 563 23.71 -10.66 24.71
C SER A 563 23.09 -9.91 23.52
N VAL A 564 22.19 -10.62 22.80
CA VAL A 564 21.37 -10.08 21.70
C VAL A 564 20.75 -8.74 22.08
N GLY A 565 20.94 -7.74 21.23
CA GLY A 565 20.45 -6.37 21.38
C GLY A 565 20.98 -5.46 20.27
N PHE A 566 20.68 -4.17 20.37
CA PHE A 566 21.32 -3.13 19.55
C PHE A 566 22.63 -2.67 20.18
N SER A 567 23.65 -2.40 19.36
CA SER A 567 24.98 -1.94 19.81
C SER A 567 24.87 -0.60 20.55
N THR A 568 24.24 0.36 19.88
CA THR A 568 23.81 1.68 20.38
C THR A 568 22.29 1.77 20.45
N ASP A 569 21.75 2.80 21.09
CA ASP A 569 20.29 3.04 21.10
C ASP A 569 19.74 3.40 19.69
N TYR A 570 20.57 3.96 18.81
CA TYR A 570 20.20 4.33 17.44
C TYR A 570 20.48 3.24 16.38
N ALA A 571 21.13 2.13 16.73
CA ALA A 571 21.22 0.98 15.81
C ALA A 571 19.83 0.41 15.42
N CYS A 572 18.78 0.69 16.19
CA CYS A 572 17.39 0.41 15.81
C CYS A 572 16.87 1.21 14.58
N ALA A 573 17.61 2.24 14.14
CA ALA A 573 17.26 3.13 13.04
C ALA A 573 18.25 3.07 11.85
N VAL A 574 19.29 2.22 11.91
CA VAL A 574 20.33 2.15 10.85
C VAL A 574 19.73 1.88 9.46
N GLN A 575 18.67 1.08 9.38
CA GLN A 575 17.94 0.86 8.12
C GLN A 575 17.34 2.14 7.52
N LEU A 576 16.93 3.11 8.36
CA LEU A 576 16.45 4.41 7.88
C LEU A 576 17.59 5.38 7.54
N ILE A 577 18.76 5.24 8.18
CA ILE A 577 19.97 5.97 7.80
C ILE A 577 20.40 5.52 6.39
N LEU A 578 20.50 4.21 6.16
CA LEU A 578 20.88 3.63 4.85
C LEU A 578 19.84 3.88 3.73
N LEU A 579 18.58 4.09 4.09
CA LEU A 579 17.49 4.43 3.17
C LEU A 579 17.16 5.93 3.14
N ALA A 580 18.00 6.79 3.75
CA ALA A 580 17.68 8.20 3.91
C ALA A 580 17.54 8.93 2.57
N ASP A 581 18.44 8.71 1.62
CA ASP A 581 18.36 9.33 0.29
C ASP A 581 17.24 8.71 -0.55
N TYR A 582 17.15 7.37 -0.56
CA TYR A 582 16.06 6.66 -1.22
C TYR A 582 14.68 7.17 -0.82
N PHE A 583 14.47 7.49 0.46
CA PHE A 583 13.20 8.05 0.95
C PHE A 583 13.14 9.58 0.99
N GLY A 584 14.21 10.32 0.73
CA GLY A 584 14.25 11.78 0.90
C GLY A 584 14.10 12.25 2.35
N LEU A 585 14.76 11.57 3.29
CA LEU A 585 14.69 11.84 4.72
C LEU A 585 15.50 13.08 5.14
N ASP A 586 14.90 13.88 6.01
CA ASP A 586 15.47 15.10 6.62
C ASP A 586 15.66 15.04 8.14
N SER A 587 15.22 13.94 8.76
CA SER A 587 15.26 13.75 10.21
C SER A 587 14.96 12.29 10.56
N ILE A 588 15.52 11.82 11.68
CA ILE A 588 15.31 10.46 12.19
C ILE A 588 14.66 10.52 13.56
N GLY A 589 13.43 10.00 13.66
CA GLY A 589 12.67 9.94 14.88
C GLY A 589 12.61 8.56 15.53
N THR A 590 12.43 8.55 16.85
CA THR A 590 12.22 7.34 17.64
C THR A 590 11.14 7.56 18.72
N GLY A 591 10.61 6.46 19.27
CA GLY A 591 9.69 6.51 20.40
C GLY A 591 10.42 6.54 21.74
N MET A 592 11.22 7.58 22.03
CA MET A 592 11.95 7.71 23.29
C MET A 592 11.15 8.54 24.32
N PRO A 593 10.62 7.91 25.39
CA PRO A 593 9.78 8.60 26.37
C PRO A 593 10.59 9.37 27.44
N LEU A 594 9.87 10.14 28.27
CA LEU A 594 10.37 10.91 29.40
C LEU A 594 11.29 10.09 30.34
N GLU A 595 10.95 8.83 30.57
CA GLU A 595 11.66 7.88 31.45
C GLU A 595 12.99 7.36 30.89
N ASN A 596 13.32 7.75 29.65
CA ASN A 596 14.63 7.55 29.04
C ASN A 596 15.33 8.88 28.75
N SER A 597 14.59 9.97 28.45
CA SER A 597 15.16 11.30 28.23
C SER A 597 15.51 12.00 29.55
N TYR A 598 14.53 12.55 30.27
CA TYR A 598 14.69 13.44 31.42
C TYR A 598 14.71 12.74 32.78
N LEU A 599 14.30 11.47 32.87
CA LEU A 599 14.56 10.63 34.03
C LEU A 599 15.56 9.53 33.62
N PHE A 600 16.79 9.58 34.12
CA PHE A 600 17.83 8.60 33.84
C PHE A 600 17.37 7.21 34.29
N HIS A 601 17.01 6.35 33.34
CA HIS A 601 16.34 5.07 33.58
C HIS A 601 15.19 5.16 34.59
N GLY A 602 14.42 6.24 34.55
CA GLY A 602 13.26 6.49 35.41
C GLY A 602 13.52 6.68 36.91
N HIS A 603 14.77 6.71 37.41
CA HIS A 603 15.03 6.78 38.86
C HIS A 603 15.66 8.10 39.35
N ARG A 604 16.23 8.90 38.45
CA ARG A 604 16.84 10.20 38.80
C ARG A 604 16.64 11.21 37.68
N TYR A 605 16.29 12.46 37.99
CA TYR A 605 16.24 13.51 36.98
C TYR A 605 17.60 13.75 36.30
N ARG A 606 17.58 14.03 35.00
CA ARG A 606 18.70 14.60 34.25
C ARG A 606 18.19 15.65 33.28
N ASP A 607 18.96 16.72 33.06
CA ASP A 607 18.75 17.55 31.87
C ASP A 607 19.21 16.79 30.64
N PHE A 608 18.24 16.27 29.88
CA PHE A 608 18.53 15.45 28.70
C PHE A 608 19.30 16.23 27.63
N SER A 609 18.96 17.50 27.42
CA SER A 609 19.61 18.38 26.42
C SER A 609 21.10 18.58 26.70
N ASN A 610 21.49 18.51 27.97
CA ASN A 610 22.87 18.65 28.40
C ASN A 610 23.60 17.32 28.65
N SER A 611 22.90 16.19 28.53
CA SER A 611 23.45 14.85 28.76
C SER A 611 24.47 14.45 27.67
N TRP A 612 25.40 13.56 28.02
CA TRP A 612 26.34 12.97 27.06
C TRP A 612 25.61 12.38 25.84
N PHE A 613 24.51 11.66 26.08
CA PHE A 613 23.73 11.01 25.03
C PHE A 613 23.26 11.99 23.94
N TRP A 614 22.67 13.12 24.35
CA TRP A 614 22.20 14.13 23.40
C TRP A 614 23.37 14.82 22.70
N LYS A 615 24.39 15.24 23.47
CA LYS A 615 25.59 15.92 22.93
C LYS A 615 26.45 15.04 22.02
N HIS A 616 26.33 13.72 22.12
CA HIS A 616 27.03 12.75 21.28
C HIS A 616 26.25 12.46 20.00
N TYR A 617 24.96 12.09 20.10
CA TYR A 617 24.20 11.67 18.91
C TYR A 617 23.57 12.83 18.12
N GLN A 618 23.05 13.90 18.75
CA GLN A 618 22.36 14.96 18.01
C GLN A 618 23.27 15.64 16.96
N PRO A 619 24.48 16.13 17.30
CA PRO A 619 25.33 16.81 16.32
C PRO A 619 25.76 15.91 15.16
N MET A 620 25.96 14.62 15.44
CA MET A 620 26.38 13.58 14.48
C MET A 620 25.28 13.23 13.46
N PHE A 621 24.01 13.28 13.89
CA PHE A 621 22.86 13.10 13.01
C PHE A 621 22.51 14.40 12.26
N GLU A 622 22.65 15.54 12.93
CA GLU A 622 22.38 16.87 12.37
C GLU A 622 23.38 17.24 11.26
N SER A 623 24.66 16.88 11.41
CA SER A 623 25.72 17.16 10.42
C SER A 623 25.49 16.49 9.06
N VAL A 624 24.77 15.37 8.99
CA VAL A 624 24.38 14.70 7.74
C VAL A 624 22.98 15.08 7.23
N GLY A 625 22.36 16.10 7.82
CA GLY A 625 21.00 16.50 7.49
C GLY A 625 19.93 15.49 7.93
N LEU A 626 20.13 14.82 9.07
CA LEU A 626 19.17 13.91 9.71
C LEU A 626 18.93 14.20 11.21
N PRO A 627 18.79 15.47 11.67
CA PRO A 627 18.59 15.80 13.08
C PRO A 627 17.52 14.95 13.78
N LEU A 628 17.76 14.62 15.07
CA LEU A 628 16.93 13.68 15.81
C LEU A 628 15.55 14.27 16.12
N TYR A 629 14.50 13.60 15.66
CA TYR A 629 13.12 14.02 15.89
C TYR A 629 12.49 13.21 17.02
N GLN A 630 12.47 13.78 18.23
CA GLN A 630 12.03 13.07 19.45
C GLN A 630 10.66 13.57 19.97
N PRO A 631 9.54 13.28 19.27
CA PRO A 631 8.22 13.88 19.56
C PRO A 631 7.68 13.55 20.96
N VAL A 632 8.06 12.40 21.52
CA VAL A 632 7.61 11.90 22.83
C VAL A 632 8.64 12.07 23.95
N ALA A 633 9.75 12.79 23.74
CA ALA A 633 10.77 12.97 24.78
C ALA A 633 10.30 13.76 26.01
N GLY A 634 9.18 14.48 25.92
CA GLY A 634 8.51 15.11 27.07
C GLY A 634 7.34 14.31 27.64
N CYS A 635 7.00 13.17 27.05
CA CYS A 635 5.82 12.37 27.37
C CYS A 635 6.23 11.10 28.11
N SER A 636 5.61 10.84 29.26
CA SER A 636 5.77 9.58 29.98
C SER A 636 5.22 8.40 29.16
N GLU A 637 5.53 7.17 29.54
CA GLU A 637 4.87 6.00 28.93
C GLU A 637 3.36 5.99 29.20
N ILE A 638 2.88 6.63 30.28
CA ILE A 638 1.44 6.81 30.58
C ILE A 638 0.77 7.70 29.53
N ILE A 639 1.39 8.84 29.22
CA ILE A 639 0.92 9.78 28.19
C ILE A 639 0.94 9.11 26.82
N ASN A 640 2.00 8.36 26.51
CA ASN A 640 2.09 7.62 25.26
C ASN A 640 0.97 6.57 25.12
N MET A 641 0.56 5.91 26.22
CA MET A 641 -0.61 5.03 26.19
C MET A 641 -1.91 5.80 25.94
N SER A 642 -2.11 6.99 26.55
CA SER A 642 -3.30 7.81 26.28
C SER A 642 -3.35 8.20 24.81
N ILE A 643 -2.29 8.78 24.26
CA ILE A 643 -2.19 9.14 22.82
C ILE A 643 -2.56 7.95 21.93
N VAL A 644 -2.02 6.76 22.23
CA VAL A 644 -2.29 5.53 21.48
C VAL A 644 -3.75 5.08 21.58
N ARG A 645 -4.37 5.18 22.76
CA ARG A 645 -5.78 4.84 22.97
C ARG A 645 -6.70 5.82 22.26
N ASP A 646 -6.45 7.10 22.47
CA ASP A 646 -7.28 8.19 21.97
C ASP A 646 -7.17 8.30 20.43
N ALA A 647 -6.05 7.86 19.84
CA ALA A 647 -5.86 7.64 18.39
C ALA A 647 -6.40 6.29 17.85
N GLY A 648 -7.06 5.46 18.66
CA GLY A 648 -7.70 4.21 18.22
C GLY A 648 -6.75 3.02 17.97
N TRP A 649 -5.54 3.05 18.53
CA TRP A 649 -4.50 2.02 18.43
C TRP A 649 -4.32 1.17 19.70
N GLU A 650 -5.20 1.35 20.70
CA GLU A 650 -5.26 0.48 21.87
C GLU A 650 -5.39 -1.00 21.47
N GLY A 651 -4.71 -1.88 22.19
CA GLY A 651 -4.65 -3.31 21.87
C GLY A 651 -3.86 -3.64 20.60
N TRP A 652 -3.48 -2.68 19.75
CA TRP A 652 -2.64 -2.89 18.56
C TRP A 652 -1.16 -2.60 18.82
N ALA A 653 -0.84 -1.46 19.45
CA ALA A 653 0.53 -0.96 19.69
C ALA A 653 1.36 -1.78 20.71
N GLN A 654 1.62 -3.05 20.39
CA GLN A 654 2.33 -4.01 21.23
C GLN A 654 3.59 -4.53 20.53
N SER A 655 4.78 -4.24 21.07
CA SER A 655 6.07 -4.71 20.53
C SER A 655 6.66 -5.93 21.27
N CYS A 656 5.81 -6.75 21.92
CA CYS A 656 6.29 -7.92 22.66
C CYS A 656 6.81 -9.02 21.72
N LEU A 657 8.14 -9.10 21.58
CA LEU A 657 8.83 -10.11 20.77
C LEU A 657 8.92 -11.51 21.39
N ARG A 658 8.33 -11.75 22.58
CA ARG A 658 8.39 -13.04 23.28
C ARG A 658 7.07 -13.82 23.26
N SER A 659 5.98 -13.24 22.76
CA SER A 659 4.72 -13.97 22.61
C SER A 659 4.77 -14.88 21.38
N ALA A 660 4.25 -16.10 21.49
CA ALA A 660 4.06 -16.99 20.33
C ALA A 660 2.78 -16.67 19.52
N LYS A 661 1.86 -15.87 20.09
CA LYS A 661 0.54 -15.55 19.53
C LYS A 661 0.40 -14.04 19.32
N GLY A 662 -0.16 -13.65 18.17
CA GLY A 662 -0.45 -12.25 17.86
C GLY A 662 -1.58 -11.68 18.70
N GLY A 663 -1.46 -10.43 19.13
CA GLY A 663 -2.40 -9.76 20.02
C GLY A 663 -2.32 -10.19 21.48
N THR A 664 -1.33 -11.00 21.84
CA THR A 664 -1.02 -11.32 23.24
C THR A 664 0.40 -10.89 23.56
N VAL A 665 0.61 -10.36 24.75
CA VAL A 665 1.93 -10.16 25.35
C VAL A 665 2.34 -11.41 26.12
N CYS A 666 3.62 -11.59 26.42
CA CYS A 666 4.03 -12.76 27.21
C CYS A 666 3.57 -12.70 28.68
N GLY A 667 3.36 -11.51 29.25
CA GLY A 667 2.96 -11.33 30.67
C GLY A 667 4.01 -11.77 31.71
N GLN A 668 5.16 -12.27 31.27
CA GLN A 668 6.22 -12.89 32.09
C GLN A 668 7.54 -12.09 32.09
N CYS A 669 7.72 -11.10 31.20
CA CYS A 669 8.94 -10.27 31.17
C CYS A 669 8.69 -8.91 31.81
N TRP A 670 9.73 -8.27 32.37
CA TRP A 670 9.59 -7.00 33.09
C TRP A 670 8.95 -5.89 32.25
N LYS A 671 9.23 -5.86 30.93
CA LYS A 671 8.61 -4.93 29.98
C LYS A 671 7.10 -5.13 29.83
N CYS A 672 6.64 -6.38 29.83
CA CYS A 672 5.20 -6.69 29.73
C CYS A 672 4.52 -6.49 31.08
N PHE A 673 5.16 -6.87 32.19
CA PHE A 673 4.68 -6.60 33.54
C PHE A 673 4.32 -5.12 33.73
N ARG A 674 5.28 -4.21 33.47
CA ARG A 674 5.08 -2.77 33.64
C ARG A 674 3.93 -2.23 32.78
N LYS A 675 3.89 -2.61 31.48
CA LYS A 675 2.83 -2.16 30.57
C LYS A 675 1.46 -2.77 30.92
N ASN A 676 1.41 -4.01 31.37
CA ASN A 676 0.17 -4.64 31.83
C ASN A 676 -0.35 -3.98 33.11
N SER A 677 0.52 -3.72 34.08
CA SER A 677 0.16 -3.04 35.33
C SER A 677 -0.40 -1.64 35.08
N MET A 678 0.19 -0.87 34.15
CA MET A 678 -0.35 0.44 33.74
C MET A 678 -1.74 0.35 33.06
N LEU A 679 -2.06 -0.79 32.44
CA LEU A 679 -3.33 -1.05 31.75
C LEU A 679 -4.34 -1.85 32.60
N GLY A 680 -4.03 -2.15 33.87
CA GLY A 680 -4.85 -3.04 34.70
C GLY A 680 -4.98 -4.48 34.17
N LEU A 681 -4.08 -4.89 33.27
CA LEU A 681 -4.10 -6.21 32.65
C LEU A 681 -3.38 -7.26 33.52
N PRO A 682 -3.85 -8.52 33.55
CA PRO A 682 -3.17 -9.58 34.29
C PRO A 682 -1.72 -9.79 33.85
N PHE A 683 -0.85 -10.04 34.82
CA PHE A 683 0.53 -10.48 34.64
C PHE A 683 0.84 -11.58 35.67
N SER A 684 1.89 -12.37 35.43
CA SER A 684 2.27 -13.50 36.28
C SER A 684 3.66 -13.25 36.87
N MET A 685 3.84 -13.54 38.16
CA MET A 685 5.10 -13.31 38.88
C MET A 685 6.18 -14.31 38.46
N SER A 686 6.90 -13.96 37.40
CA SER A 686 8.04 -14.75 36.90
C SER A 686 9.33 -14.44 37.65
N ASN A 687 10.30 -15.35 37.59
CA ASN A 687 11.66 -15.11 38.08
C ASN A 687 12.31 -13.85 37.48
N GLU A 688 11.98 -13.47 36.23
CA GLU A 688 12.49 -12.24 35.61
C GLU A 688 11.88 -10.98 36.26
N ILE A 689 10.58 -11.03 36.62
CA ILE A 689 9.89 -9.92 37.29
C ILE A 689 10.36 -9.80 38.74
N ILE A 690 10.51 -10.92 39.45
CA ILE A 690 11.08 -10.97 40.81
C ILE A 690 12.51 -10.39 40.81
N THR A 691 13.36 -10.83 39.88
CA THR A 691 14.74 -10.33 39.73
C THR A 691 14.80 -8.86 39.30
N PHE A 692 13.76 -8.37 38.63
CA PHE A 692 13.66 -6.97 38.20
C PHE A 692 13.23 -6.04 39.35
N LEU A 693 12.24 -6.45 40.15
CA LEU A 693 11.77 -5.69 41.32
C LEU A 693 12.77 -5.74 42.49
N GLY A 694 13.53 -6.84 42.62
CA GLY A 694 14.59 -6.99 43.63
C GLY A 694 15.94 -6.37 43.27
N LYS A 695 16.00 -5.42 42.32
CA LYS A 695 17.24 -4.73 41.91
C LYS A 695 17.18 -3.24 42.21
N GLU A 696 18.27 -2.72 42.78
CA GLU A 696 18.47 -1.29 42.96
C GLU A 696 19.62 -0.81 42.05
N PRO A 697 19.45 0.28 41.27
CA PRO A 697 18.18 0.96 41.00
C PRO A 697 17.24 0.13 40.10
N ILE A 698 15.92 0.23 40.30
CA ILE A 698 14.94 -0.39 39.41
C ILE A 698 15.00 0.30 38.04
N LYS A 699 14.99 -0.51 36.97
CA LYS A 699 15.01 0.03 35.60
C LYS A 699 13.64 0.62 35.24
N GLN A 700 13.63 1.90 34.86
CA GLN A 700 12.42 2.70 34.60
C GLN A 700 11.54 2.83 35.86
N ALA A 701 12.18 3.06 37.01
CA ALA A 701 11.58 3.03 38.35
C ALA A 701 10.29 3.85 38.50
N ALA A 702 10.29 5.17 38.24
CA ALA A 702 9.11 6.02 38.43
C ALA A 702 7.85 5.47 37.71
N SER A 703 7.94 5.16 36.40
CA SER A 703 6.84 4.53 35.65
C SER A 703 6.42 3.17 36.20
N THR A 704 7.35 2.42 36.80
CA THR A 704 7.08 1.10 37.39
C THR A 704 6.34 1.23 38.71
N LEU A 705 6.81 2.10 39.60
CA LEU A 705 6.20 2.39 40.90
C LEU A 705 4.80 2.98 40.71
N TYR A 706 4.66 3.93 39.77
CA TYR A 706 3.36 4.51 39.40
C TYR A 706 2.37 3.49 38.84
N SER A 707 2.86 2.53 38.03
CA SER A 707 2.02 1.43 37.54
C SER A 707 1.55 0.50 38.67
N ILE A 708 2.40 0.24 39.66
CA ILE A 708 2.05 -0.57 40.84
C ILE A 708 1.04 0.18 41.71
N GLN A 709 1.21 1.50 41.90
CA GLN A 709 0.26 2.36 42.62
C GLN A 709 -1.16 2.33 42.02
N ARG A 710 -1.29 2.14 40.69
CA ARG A 710 -2.57 2.16 39.96
C ARG A 710 -3.19 0.78 39.67
N GLY A 711 -2.50 -0.33 39.93
CA GLY A 711 -3.06 -1.66 39.62
C GLY A 711 -2.12 -2.87 39.78
N GLY A 712 -1.14 -2.82 40.70
CA GLY A 712 -0.08 -3.83 40.84
C GLY A 712 -0.47 -5.22 41.40
N VAL A 713 -1.66 -5.75 41.06
CA VAL A 713 -2.12 -7.07 41.50
C VAL A 713 -1.83 -8.12 40.42
N SER A 714 -1.17 -9.22 40.78
CA SER A 714 -0.85 -10.29 39.85
C SER A 714 -2.06 -11.20 39.55
N SER A 715 -1.96 -12.03 38.50
CA SER A 715 -3.00 -12.99 38.12
C SER A 715 -3.29 -14.06 39.17
N ASP A 716 -2.34 -14.31 40.08
CA ASP A 716 -2.46 -15.17 41.25
C ASP A 716 -2.89 -14.41 42.53
N GLY A 717 -3.32 -13.16 42.40
CA GLY A 717 -3.90 -12.36 43.48
C GLY A 717 -2.91 -11.75 44.46
N LYS A 718 -1.61 -11.75 44.15
CA LYS A 718 -0.58 -11.16 45.01
C LYS A 718 -0.50 -9.65 44.82
N ASP A 719 -0.51 -8.91 45.93
CA ASP A 719 -0.15 -7.50 45.95
C ASP A 719 1.38 -7.36 46.02
N ILE A 720 1.95 -6.73 44.99
CA ILE A 720 3.39 -6.43 44.91
C ILE A 720 3.88 -5.62 46.11
N ARG A 721 3.04 -4.76 46.71
CA ARG A 721 3.38 -3.98 47.91
C ARG A 721 3.80 -4.87 49.08
N THR A 722 3.15 -6.03 49.22
CA THR A 722 3.38 -6.98 50.32
C THR A 722 4.58 -7.89 50.04
N GLU A 723 4.81 -8.26 48.78
CA GLU A 723 5.84 -9.23 48.38
C GLU A 723 7.25 -8.61 48.21
N PHE A 724 7.36 -7.28 48.06
CA PHE A 724 8.65 -6.60 47.84
C PHE A 724 8.89 -5.42 48.83
N PRO A 725 9.32 -5.69 50.08
CA PRO A 725 9.52 -4.64 51.08
C PRO A 725 10.50 -3.53 50.68
N LEU A 726 11.50 -3.83 49.83
CA LEU A 726 12.50 -2.88 49.35
C LEU A 726 11.92 -1.71 48.55
N ILE A 727 10.75 -1.89 47.90
CA ILE A 727 10.10 -0.83 47.13
C ILE A 727 8.99 -0.12 47.89
N HIS A 728 8.66 -0.56 49.11
CA HIS A 728 7.49 -0.08 49.84
C HIS A 728 7.57 1.43 50.11
N SER A 729 8.71 1.92 50.62
CA SER A 729 8.95 3.36 50.85
C SER A 729 8.97 4.20 49.57
N LEU A 730 9.27 3.59 48.41
CA LEU A 730 9.24 4.27 47.11
C LEU A 730 7.82 4.33 46.53
N LEU A 731 6.91 3.46 46.97
CA LEU A 731 5.50 3.42 46.55
C LEU A 731 4.62 4.44 47.28
N ASP A 732 5.14 5.12 48.31
CA ASP A 732 4.49 6.26 48.97
C ASP A 732 4.82 7.61 48.32
N MET A 733 5.72 7.64 47.33
CA MET A 733 6.10 8.87 46.62
C MET A 733 5.06 9.29 45.58
N ASP A 734 4.90 10.61 45.39
CA ASP A 734 4.04 11.16 44.36
C ASP A 734 4.71 11.15 42.98
N PHE A 735 4.08 10.45 42.03
CA PHE A 735 4.48 10.41 40.62
C PHE A 735 3.41 11.00 39.67
N SER A 736 2.42 11.73 40.20
CA SER A 736 1.31 12.34 39.44
C SER A 736 1.78 13.20 38.26
N PHE A 737 2.96 13.83 38.36
CA PHE A 737 3.57 14.57 37.26
C PHE A 737 3.71 13.75 35.96
N LEU A 738 3.73 12.42 36.03
CA LEU A 738 3.76 11.54 34.85
C LEU A 738 2.47 11.62 34.00
N ASP A 739 1.37 12.17 34.51
CA ASP A 739 0.14 12.36 33.72
C ASP A 739 0.22 13.60 32.77
N HIS A 740 1.20 14.51 32.96
CA HIS A 740 1.35 15.74 32.18
C HIS A 740 2.69 15.83 31.44
N HIS A 741 2.73 16.50 30.27
CA HIS A 741 3.95 16.51 29.44
C HIS A 741 4.96 17.60 29.86
N TYR A 742 6.25 17.25 29.82
CA TYR A 742 7.35 18.19 30.10
C TYR A 742 7.63 19.09 28.90
N ALA A 743 6.89 20.20 28.80
CA ALA A 743 6.95 21.16 27.69
C ALA A 743 8.36 21.63 27.26
N PRO A 744 9.37 21.81 28.13
CA PRO A 744 10.73 22.16 27.70
C PRO A 744 11.38 21.15 26.74
N ALA A 745 10.96 19.87 26.75
CA ALA A 745 11.43 18.85 25.81
C ALA A 745 11.12 19.19 24.35
N LEU A 746 10.06 19.96 24.08
CA LEU A 746 9.65 20.37 22.73
C LEU A 746 10.71 21.25 22.04
N LYS A 747 11.66 21.83 22.79
CA LYS A 747 12.80 22.56 22.23
C LYS A 747 13.80 21.65 21.50
N LEU A 748 13.80 20.35 21.80
CA LEU A 748 14.66 19.35 21.15
C LEU A 748 14.16 18.96 19.75
N LEU A 749 12.94 19.34 19.38
CA LEU A 749 12.38 19.00 18.08
C LEU A 749 13.03 19.87 16.98
N PRO A 750 13.31 19.28 15.80
CA PRO A 750 13.70 20.04 14.62
C PRO A 750 12.71 21.18 14.37
N GLU A 751 13.22 22.37 14.07
CA GLU A 751 12.43 23.60 14.05
C GLU A 751 11.22 23.51 13.09
N LYS A 752 11.46 22.96 11.89
CA LYS A 752 10.46 22.64 10.86
C LYS A 752 9.22 21.90 11.39
N TYR A 753 9.40 20.96 12.32
CA TYR A 753 8.31 20.13 12.85
C TYR A 753 7.82 20.53 14.25
N ARG A 754 8.53 21.44 14.93
CA ARG A 754 8.26 21.82 16.31
C ARG A 754 6.83 22.35 16.51
N HIS A 755 6.35 23.22 15.61
CA HIS A 755 5.00 23.75 15.67
C HIS A 755 3.95 22.65 15.50
N PHE A 756 4.07 21.84 14.45
CA PHE A 756 3.16 20.73 14.15
C PHE A 756 3.01 19.76 15.33
N THR A 757 4.14 19.26 15.85
CA THR A 757 4.18 18.33 16.98
C THR A 757 3.56 18.93 18.23
N THR A 758 3.89 20.19 18.53
CA THR A 758 3.37 20.91 19.70
C THR A 758 1.86 21.11 19.62
N THR A 759 1.33 21.42 18.44
CA THR A 759 -0.11 21.60 18.21
C THR A 759 -0.86 20.27 18.35
N ARG A 760 -0.35 19.16 17.81
CA ARG A 760 -0.97 17.83 18.01
C ARG A 760 -0.91 17.37 19.46
N LEU A 761 0.22 17.56 20.15
CA LEU A 761 0.38 17.11 21.55
C LEU A 761 -0.63 17.78 22.50
N LYS A 762 -0.91 19.07 22.30
CA LYS A 762 -1.94 19.80 23.06
C LYS A 762 -3.35 19.21 22.90
N GLY A 763 -3.62 18.49 21.82
CA GLY A 763 -4.89 17.79 21.61
C GLY A 763 -5.05 16.50 22.43
N TYR A 764 -3.96 16.01 23.03
CA TYR A 764 -3.96 14.78 23.85
C TYR A 764 -3.71 15.03 25.33
N VAL A 765 -2.85 16.00 25.70
CA VAL A 765 -2.39 16.14 27.09
C VAL A 765 -1.97 17.56 27.44
N GLU A 766 -2.28 17.98 28.66
CA GLU A 766 -1.81 19.25 29.21
C GLU A 766 -0.30 19.22 29.56
N LYS A 767 0.27 20.41 29.74
CA LYS A 767 1.68 20.58 30.16
C LYS A 767 1.80 20.48 31.68
N MET A 768 2.92 19.96 32.17
CA MET A 768 3.24 20.01 33.61
C MET A 768 3.15 21.44 34.15
N THR A 769 2.54 21.58 35.32
CA THR A 769 2.56 22.79 36.14
C THR A 769 3.95 23.02 36.77
N SER A 770 4.21 24.22 37.29
CA SER A 770 5.50 24.52 37.94
C SER A 770 5.81 23.62 39.15
N PRO A 771 4.85 23.27 40.05
CA PRO A 771 5.07 22.29 41.11
C PRO A 771 5.45 20.90 40.59
N GLU A 772 4.79 20.41 39.54
CA GLU A 772 5.09 19.10 38.94
C GLU A 772 6.48 19.05 38.30
N VAL A 773 6.89 20.13 37.61
CA VAL A 773 8.26 20.27 37.11
C VAL A 773 9.28 20.26 38.25
N ALA A 774 8.96 20.86 39.40
CA ALA A 774 9.83 20.82 40.58
C ALA A 774 9.88 19.41 41.19
N SER A 775 8.74 18.72 41.31
CA SER A 775 8.64 17.33 41.77
C SER A 775 9.46 16.40 40.89
N MET A 776 9.24 16.42 39.56
CA MET A 776 10.01 15.63 38.58
C MET A 776 11.52 15.89 38.70
N LYS A 777 11.95 17.15 38.88
CA LYS A 777 13.37 17.51 39.05
C LYS A 777 13.96 17.07 40.38
N GLY A 778 13.14 16.92 41.42
CA GLY A 778 13.53 16.41 42.73
C GLY A 778 13.69 14.87 42.78
N ILE A 779 13.24 14.13 41.76
CA ILE A 779 13.33 12.68 41.73
C ILE A 779 14.79 12.21 41.77
N ASN A 780 15.12 11.50 42.85
CA ASN A 780 16.33 10.70 43.03
C ASN A 780 16.02 9.52 43.96
N LEU A 781 15.46 8.44 43.40
CA LEU A 781 14.89 7.32 44.17
C LEU A 781 15.95 6.45 44.87
N TYR A 782 17.19 6.48 44.37
CA TYR A 782 18.31 5.71 44.92
C TYR A 782 19.51 6.66 45.10
N PRO A 783 19.51 7.51 46.13
CA PRO A 783 20.55 8.54 46.30
C PRO A 783 21.94 7.97 46.60
N ASN A 784 22.02 6.69 46.98
CA ASN A 784 23.25 5.97 47.34
C ASN A 784 23.81 5.10 46.19
N SER A 785 23.22 5.13 44.98
CA SER A 785 23.59 4.29 43.82
C SER A 785 24.17 5.05 42.64
#